data_AF-A0A356GI68-F1
#
_entry.id   AF-A0A356GI68-F1
#
_cell.length_a   1.000
_cell.length_b   1.000
_cell.length_c   1.000
_cell.angle_alpha   90.00
_cell.angle_beta   90.00
_cell.angle_gamma   90.00
#
_symmetry.space_group_name_H-M   'P 1'
#
loop_
_entity.id
_entity.type
_entity.pdbx_description
1 polymer ?
#
loop_
_entity_poly.entity_id
_entity_poly.type
_entity_poly.pdbx_seq_one_letter_code
_entity_poly.pdbx_strand_id
1 'polypeptide(L)'
;MAKKVLSVVLMLLVTFTVVACQKKTFTVTFDAQGGSAVAALTVEDGAVVAEPTDPTRVSGDQVYSFVGWFTDAAATQEFDFETPITGNITLYAGWTQNVVLRFNTKTAQTIAPILLPEDGGTVAAAPTAPTREGYRFGGWFFGKPGLTWLETEAVSFPLAVDASTTLYAYWEPLNSKAVNYSADETYTWSLTSDTSLTLNPLVYEWSHETQIIDMLATPLYTTEVDWDLAIEQGVADFPGDFSKIEAKQYSVEALDYHYILVGATKYPVDSQGDEHLTEAGKYDRQAATTYKDSEWTFSIRQDLKFEDGTPITANTFKYSLQQYLSPLQNNYRATIFFKNDENKNGYPIVNAYEYYTGTEASFDNVGFEVVDDYTFTVTFFEAVAQSTAVAFGNDLRLVHPAQYEASLTSGGTKSTYGTPASPYVSYGSYIIKTWDENQKVVFNKNYEYVLKGTVNYKSQVIQIVDNVDQRMQLFAAGQLSVAGLTQDYYAEYAENPNVYKSWDGYPQYLTINLAASKYGVDGYDQPTIMFNEKFRQALLFGFDRKYYANNVYAPNTASLLPIPLDTKSYIQDPLYYSESPAHLAVLEAFGIDPTTEGYIPDRAVSLFNEAYAEWVAEGNTGPVSIKLISANDEFSTKLVTYVKNHYETLFGTDKILINIAFSSPDANRLEIRNWNFDISLNSVGFGASYGAWWQYQAIAFFGNLIGGGNLGLSQPNDKSQTDGLGGYYHEEVTIDLTTTYEYLVELGEDYMIDNELEGHLLLLGYLEATTDEVSGAVTKEAGIYKGPLSDIGLLMVMYDTPYDGSAAEPFPGATADTWAIIAEFERVFFDYATLIPTVTRSSATVYADNVVITWPAYSSAFGWGAARYRYLNTDPDFQE
;
A
#
# COMPACT_ATOMS: atom_id res chain seq x y z
N MET A 1 -27.87 -29.17 -68.65
CA MET A 1 -28.54 -30.31 -69.33
C MET A 1 -27.62 -31.52 -69.30
N ALA A 2 -28.06 -32.78 -69.43
CA ALA A 2 -29.34 -33.45 -69.13
C ALA A 2 -29.21 -34.95 -69.49
N LYS A 3 -30.04 -35.83 -68.90
CA LYS A 3 -30.10 -37.30 -69.17
C LYS A 3 -28.83 -38.06 -68.67
N LYS A 4 -28.73 -39.39 -68.62
CA LYS A 4 -29.51 -40.58 -69.13
C LYS A 4 -29.69 -41.61 -67.97
N VAL A 5 -30.15 -42.87 -68.06
CA VAL A 5 -30.48 -43.81 -69.18
C VAL A 5 -31.99 -44.17 -69.17
N LEU A 6 -32.40 -45.47 -69.15
CA LEU A 6 -33.79 -45.97 -69.28
C LEU A 6 -33.91 -47.50 -69.06
N SER A 7 -34.97 -47.97 -68.36
CA SER A 7 -35.70 -49.25 -68.57
C SER A 7 -37.04 -49.23 -67.77
N VAL A 8 -38.21 -49.82 -68.10
CA VAL A 8 -38.70 -50.81 -69.11
C VAL A 8 -38.59 -52.29 -68.66
N VAL A 9 -39.60 -53.20 -68.65
CA VAL A 9 -41.11 -53.22 -68.69
C VAL A 9 -41.54 -54.73 -68.72
N LEU A 10 -42.69 -55.30 -68.27
CA LEU A 10 -43.84 -55.02 -67.35
C LEU A 10 -44.43 -56.44 -66.98
N MET A 11 -45.70 -56.84 -66.67
CA MET A 11 -47.06 -56.27 -66.65
C MET A 11 -48.01 -56.90 -65.57
N LEU A 12 -49.24 -57.36 -65.91
CA LEU A 12 -50.42 -57.66 -65.05
C LEU A 12 -51.19 -58.91 -65.58
N LEU A 13 -52.21 -59.56 -64.99
CA LEU A 13 -53.14 -59.42 -63.82
C LEU A 13 -53.60 -60.88 -63.43
N VAL A 14 -54.11 -61.26 -62.24
CA VAL A 14 -55.46 -61.06 -61.66
C VAL A 14 -55.46 -61.42 -60.15
N THR A 15 -56.36 -60.77 -59.39
CA THR A 15 -56.58 -60.79 -57.93
C THR A 15 -56.77 -62.15 -57.22
N PHE A 16 -56.40 -62.18 -55.92
CA PHE A 16 -57.08 -62.95 -54.87
C PHE A 16 -57.41 -62.01 -53.70
N THR A 17 -58.60 -62.13 -53.09
CA THR A 17 -59.03 -61.27 -51.97
C THR A 17 -58.78 -61.93 -50.62
N VAL A 18 -58.08 -61.23 -49.72
CA VAL A 18 -58.04 -61.57 -48.29
C VAL A 18 -58.49 -60.33 -47.51
N VAL A 19 -59.50 -60.47 -46.67
CA VAL A 19 -59.88 -59.43 -45.71
C VAL A 19 -58.86 -59.44 -44.59
N ALA A 20 -57.86 -58.57 -44.67
CA ALA A 20 -56.98 -58.29 -43.56
C ALA A 20 -57.80 -57.63 -42.44
N CYS A 21 -57.95 -58.32 -41.31
CA CYS A 21 -58.45 -57.70 -40.09
C CYS A 21 -57.37 -56.75 -39.58
N GLN A 22 -57.34 -55.51 -40.09
CA GLN A 22 -56.56 -54.45 -39.47
C GLN A 22 -57.11 -54.23 -38.06
N LYS A 23 -56.41 -54.77 -37.06
CA LYS A 23 -56.59 -54.36 -35.68
C LYS A 23 -56.41 -52.85 -35.62
N LYS A 24 -57.26 -52.18 -34.88
CA LYS A 24 -57.12 -50.75 -34.58
C LYS A 24 -55.81 -50.59 -33.79
N THR A 25 -54.98 -49.64 -34.21
CA THR A 25 -53.68 -49.36 -33.59
C THR A 25 -53.60 -47.89 -33.24
N PHE A 26 -52.90 -47.57 -32.16
CA PHE A 26 -52.72 -46.22 -31.68
C PHE A 26 -51.25 -45.86 -31.53
N THR A 27 -50.96 -44.58 -31.73
CA THR A 27 -49.62 -44.01 -31.55
C THR A 27 -49.51 -43.39 -30.17
N VAL A 28 -48.48 -43.80 -29.44
CA VAL A 28 -48.00 -43.15 -28.21
C VAL A 28 -46.85 -42.24 -28.62
N THR A 29 -47.05 -40.92 -28.50
CA THR A 29 -46.05 -39.91 -28.83
C THR A 29 -45.36 -39.46 -27.56
N PHE A 30 -44.03 -39.35 -27.58
CA PHE A 30 -43.25 -38.89 -26.42
C PHE A 30 -42.70 -37.49 -26.71
N ASP A 31 -43.17 -36.51 -25.94
CA ASP A 31 -42.69 -35.13 -25.94
C ASP A 31 -41.70 -34.94 -24.79
N ALA A 32 -40.40 -34.91 -25.11
CA ALA A 32 -39.34 -34.86 -24.11
C ALA A 32 -39.20 -33.49 -23.41
N GLN A 33 -40.01 -32.48 -23.73
CA GLN A 33 -40.03 -31.16 -23.06
C GLN A 33 -38.63 -30.55 -22.86
N GLY A 34 -37.86 -30.51 -23.96
CA GLY A 34 -36.48 -30.00 -23.99
C GLY A 34 -35.38 -31.04 -23.69
N GLY A 35 -35.75 -32.26 -23.32
CA GLY A 35 -34.83 -33.41 -23.24
C GLY A 35 -34.53 -34.05 -24.59
N SER A 36 -33.69 -35.10 -24.56
CA SER A 36 -33.30 -35.89 -25.72
C SER A 36 -34.49 -36.61 -26.38
N ALA A 37 -34.42 -36.78 -27.71
CA ALA A 37 -35.55 -37.22 -28.52
C ALA A 37 -35.91 -38.70 -28.29
N VAL A 38 -37.16 -38.96 -27.89
CA VAL A 38 -37.72 -40.30 -27.67
C VAL A 38 -38.61 -40.70 -28.85
N ALA A 39 -38.49 -41.94 -29.32
CA ALA A 39 -39.22 -42.42 -30.49
C ALA A 39 -40.67 -42.77 -30.16
N ALA A 40 -41.63 -42.25 -30.95
CA ALA A 40 -43.04 -42.61 -30.83
C ALA A 40 -43.28 -44.11 -31.13
N LEU A 41 -44.11 -44.74 -30.30
CA LEU A 41 -44.45 -46.17 -30.40
C LEU A 41 -45.85 -46.36 -30.99
N THR A 42 -46.14 -47.55 -31.51
CA THR A 42 -47.47 -47.91 -32.01
C THR A 42 -47.89 -49.26 -31.45
N VAL A 43 -49.05 -49.30 -30.80
CA VAL A 43 -49.61 -50.46 -30.09
C VAL A 43 -51.01 -50.80 -30.60
N GLU A 44 -51.50 -51.99 -30.27
CA GLU A 44 -52.87 -52.42 -30.59
C GLU A 44 -53.89 -51.83 -29.61
N ASP A 45 -55.14 -51.63 -30.05
CA ASP A 45 -56.26 -51.14 -29.23
C ASP A 45 -56.49 -52.02 -27.98
N GLY A 46 -56.27 -51.43 -26.80
CA GLY A 46 -56.36 -52.12 -25.51
C GLY A 46 -55.07 -52.82 -25.06
N ALA A 47 -53.94 -52.65 -25.76
CA ALA A 47 -52.63 -53.06 -25.27
C ALA A 47 -51.97 -51.96 -24.42
N VAL A 48 -51.08 -52.37 -23.51
CA VAL A 48 -50.18 -51.45 -22.78
C VAL A 48 -48.98 -51.07 -23.64
N VAL A 49 -48.27 -50.00 -23.25
CA VAL A 49 -47.02 -49.58 -23.89
C VAL A 49 -45.85 -49.79 -22.93
N ALA A 50 -44.69 -50.21 -23.43
CA ALA A 50 -43.49 -50.31 -22.61
C ALA A 50 -42.91 -48.91 -22.37
N GLU A 51 -42.45 -48.66 -21.14
CA GLU A 51 -41.74 -47.43 -20.78
C GLU A 51 -40.45 -47.28 -21.62
N PRO A 52 -40.21 -46.13 -22.26
CA PRO A 52 -38.96 -45.89 -22.98
C PRO A 52 -37.81 -45.65 -22.01
N THR A 53 -36.57 -45.76 -22.50
CA THR A 53 -35.41 -45.28 -21.73
C THR A 53 -35.54 -43.78 -21.45
N ASP A 54 -35.31 -43.39 -20.20
CA ASP A 54 -35.38 -42.01 -19.72
C ASP A 54 -34.68 -41.03 -20.68
N PRO A 55 -35.35 -39.92 -21.06
CA PRO A 55 -34.69 -38.84 -21.76
C PRO A 55 -33.65 -38.16 -20.82
N THR A 56 -32.73 -37.41 -21.42
CA THR A 56 -31.75 -36.59 -20.69
C THR A 56 -31.89 -35.14 -21.10
N ARG A 57 -31.86 -34.20 -20.14
CA ARG A 57 -32.04 -32.77 -20.40
C ARG A 57 -30.96 -31.94 -19.73
N VAL A 58 -30.25 -31.18 -20.56
CA VAL A 58 -29.24 -30.19 -20.18
C VAL A 58 -29.50 -28.92 -20.99
N SER A 59 -29.47 -27.76 -20.35
CA SER A 59 -29.75 -26.45 -20.98
C SER A 59 -28.73 -25.43 -20.47
N GLY A 60 -27.67 -25.19 -21.26
CA GLY A 60 -26.48 -24.50 -20.77
C GLY A 60 -25.92 -25.23 -19.55
N ASP A 61 -25.76 -24.51 -18.44
CA ASP A 61 -25.30 -25.05 -17.16
C ASP A 61 -26.38 -25.69 -16.27
N GLN A 62 -27.64 -25.72 -16.72
CA GLN A 62 -28.75 -26.34 -15.98
C GLN A 62 -28.87 -27.82 -16.35
N VAL A 63 -28.81 -28.71 -15.36
CA VAL A 63 -28.98 -30.17 -15.52
C VAL A 63 -30.29 -30.58 -14.83
N TYR A 64 -31.14 -31.32 -15.52
CA TYR A 64 -32.46 -31.71 -15.03
C TYR A 64 -32.55 -33.22 -14.80
N SER A 65 -33.20 -33.60 -13.70
CA SER A 65 -33.56 -34.98 -13.40
C SER A 65 -34.93 -35.28 -14.00
N PHE A 66 -35.02 -36.38 -14.73
CA PHE A 66 -36.28 -36.89 -15.25
C PHE A 66 -37.11 -37.45 -14.09
N VAL A 67 -38.39 -37.07 -14.00
CA VAL A 67 -39.29 -37.49 -12.89
C VAL A 67 -40.50 -38.32 -13.34
N GLY A 68 -40.59 -38.66 -14.64
CA GLY A 68 -41.64 -39.53 -15.17
C GLY A 68 -42.33 -38.98 -16.42
N TRP A 69 -43.25 -39.77 -16.95
CA TRP A 69 -44.09 -39.42 -18.10
C TRP A 69 -45.48 -39.00 -17.63
N PHE A 70 -46.00 -37.90 -18.19
CA PHE A 70 -47.24 -37.27 -17.76
C PHE A 70 -48.22 -37.13 -18.93
N THR A 71 -49.52 -37.16 -18.63
CA THR A 71 -50.60 -37.01 -19.62
C THR A 71 -50.86 -35.56 -20.02
N ASP A 72 -50.23 -34.60 -19.35
CA ASP A 72 -50.33 -33.16 -19.57
C ASP A 72 -48.95 -32.48 -19.60
N ALA A 73 -48.83 -31.41 -20.39
CA ALA A 73 -47.57 -30.67 -20.57
C ALA A 73 -47.15 -29.82 -19.34
N ALA A 74 -47.97 -29.76 -18.28
CA ALA A 74 -47.60 -29.13 -17.01
C ALA A 74 -47.10 -30.14 -15.97
N ALA A 75 -46.95 -31.42 -16.35
CA ALA A 75 -46.49 -32.52 -15.49
C ALA A 75 -47.30 -32.67 -14.19
N THR A 76 -48.63 -32.64 -14.28
CA THR A 76 -49.54 -32.72 -13.12
C THR A 76 -50.25 -34.07 -12.96
N GLN A 77 -50.33 -34.88 -14.01
CA GLN A 77 -50.97 -36.20 -14.02
C GLN A 77 -50.04 -37.25 -14.64
N GLU A 78 -49.28 -37.93 -13.78
CA GLU A 78 -48.35 -39.02 -14.12
C GLU A 78 -49.08 -40.18 -14.83
N PHE A 79 -48.41 -40.85 -15.76
CA PHE A 79 -48.95 -41.91 -16.60
C PHE A 79 -48.52 -43.29 -16.12
N ASP A 80 -49.46 -44.07 -15.61
CA ASP A 80 -49.27 -45.50 -15.30
C ASP A 80 -49.14 -46.32 -16.60
N PHE A 81 -47.97 -46.91 -16.84
CA PHE A 81 -47.67 -47.71 -18.03
C PHE A 81 -48.48 -49.02 -18.13
N GLU A 82 -49.11 -49.50 -17.06
CA GLU A 82 -50.09 -50.60 -17.11
C GLU A 82 -51.47 -50.14 -17.67
N THR A 83 -51.64 -48.86 -18.00
CA THR A 83 -52.89 -48.33 -18.60
C THR A 83 -53.09 -48.81 -20.04
N PRO A 84 -54.22 -49.47 -20.36
CA PRO A 84 -54.52 -49.89 -21.74
C PRO A 84 -54.74 -48.72 -22.71
N ILE A 85 -53.94 -48.66 -23.77
CA ILE A 85 -54.00 -47.61 -24.80
C ILE A 85 -55.25 -47.81 -25.68
N THR A 86 -56.26 -46.97 -25.46
CA THR A 86 -57.56 -46.99 -26.18
C THR A 86 -57.79 -45.77 -27.08
N GLY A 87 -56.75 -44.93 -27.25
CA GLY A 87 -56.69 -43.76 -28.11
C GLY A 87 -55.24 -43.40 -28.45
N ASN A 88 -55.02 -42.53 -29.44
CA ASN A 88 -53.71 -41.88 -29.59
C ASN A 88 -53.47 -40.96 -28.38
N ILE A 89 -52.26 -40.97 -27.84
CA ILE A 89 -51.87 -40.17 -26.67
C ILE A 89 -50.50 -39.53 -26.89
N THR A 90 -50.31 -38.34 -26.31
CA THR A 90 -48.98 -37.74 -26.13
C THR A 90 -48.64 -37.80 -24.65
N LEU A 91 -47.45 -38.30 -24.33
CA LEU A 91 -46.88 -38.30 -23.00
C LEU A 91 -45.77 -37.25 -22.95
N TYR A 92 -45.78 -36.43 -21.89
CA TYR A 92 -44.89 -35.30 -21.70
C TYR A 92 -43.88 -35.62 -20.59
N ALA A 93 -42.60 -35.33 -20.82
CA ALA A 93 -41.56 -35.57 -19.82
C ALA A 93 -41.60 -34.54 -18.68
N GLY A 94 -41.72 -35.02 -17.45
CA GLY A 94 -41.55 -34.20 -16.24
C GLY A 94 -40.07 -34.02 -15.90
N TRP A 95 -39.73 -32.84 -15.36
CA TRP A 95 -38.35 -32.45 -15.05
C TRP A 95 -38.24 -31.66 -13.75
N THR A 96 -37.31 -32.03 -12.88
CA THR A 96 -36.87 -31.21 -11.73
C THR A 96 -35.48 -30.65 -12.02
N GLN A 97 -35.22 -29.39 -11.67
CA GLN A 97 -33.89 -28.79 -11.84
C GLN A 97 -32.99 -29.22 -10.69
N ASN A 98 -31.78 -29.71 -10.98
CA ASN A 98 -30.84 -30.07 -9.94
C ASN A 98 -29.99 -28.86 -9.51
N VAL A 99 -29.61 -28.83 -8.24
CA VAL A 99 -28.39 -28.15 -7.80
C VAL A 99 -27.19 -29.00 -8.21
N VAL A 100 -26.18 -28.40 -8.85
CA VAL A 100 -25.07 -29.13 -9.48
C VAL A 100 -23.73 -28.69 -8.89
N LEU A 101 -23.04 -29.62 -8.21
CA LEU A 101 -21.65 -29.44 -7.76
C LEU A 101 -20.69 -29.98 -8.83
N ARG A 102 -19.87 -29.10 -9.41
CA ARG A 102 -18.84 -29.42 -10.42
C ARG A 102 -17.44 -29.47 -9.81
N PHE A 103 -16.53 -30.13 -10.52
CA PHE A 103 -15.12 -30.28 -10.12
C PHE A 103 -14.18 -29.98 -11.30
N ASN A 104 -13.55 -28.79 -11.29
CA ASN A 104 -12.54 -28.42 -12.27
C ASN A 104 -11.16 -28.86 -11.79
N THR A 105 -10.61 -29.91 -12.38
CA THR A 105 -9.31 -30.47 -11.99
C THR A 105 -8.10 -29.60 -12.34
N LYS A 106 -8.28 -28.49 -13.10
CA LYS A 106 -7.20 -27.71 -13.73
C LYS A 106 -6.20 -28.60 -14.51
N THR A 107 -6.70 -29.71 -15.09
CA THR A 107 -5.99 -30.66 -15.97
C THR A 107 -6.94 -31.20 -17.06
N ALA A 108 -6.44 -32.10 -17.92
CA ALA A 108 -7.28 -32.84 -18.87
C ALA A 108 -8.15 -33.95 -18.23
N GLN A 109 -8.00 -34.24 -16.93
CA GLN A 109 -8.85 -35.20 -16.22
C GLN A 109 -10.22 -34.59 -15.93
N THR A 110 -11.29 -35.29 -16.25
CA THR A 110 -12.66 -34.90 -15.86
C THR A 110 -13.15 -35.71 -14.65
N ILE A 111 -14.02 -35.10 -13.86
CA ILE A 111 -14.75 -35.72 -12.75
C ILE A 111 -16.24 -35.47 -13.00
N ALA A 112 -17.08 -36.48 -12.77
CA ALA A 112 -18.52 -36.34 -12.96
C ALA A 112 -19.11 -35.34 -11.94
N PRO A 113 -20.00 -34.43 -12.36
CA PRO A 113 -20.67 -33.53 -11.43
C PRO A 113 -21.63 -34.32 -10.52
N ILE A 114 -21.81 -33.82 -9.30
CA ILE A 114 -22.78 -34.37 -8.35
C ILE A 114 -24.08 -33.58 -8.51
N LEU A 115 -25.18 -34.30 -8.72
CA LEU A 115 -26.53 -33.75 -8.81
C LEU A 115 -27.23 -33.88 -7.46
N LEU A 116 -27.82 -32.77 -7.00
CA LEU A 116 -28.60 -32.64 -5.78
C LEU A 116 -30.02 -32.17 -6.12
N PRO A 117 -31.00 -32.36 -5.22
CA PRO A 117 -32.36 -31.80 -5.35
C PRO A 117 -32.39 -30.29 -5.65
N GLU A 118 -33.58 -29.79 -6.00
CA GLU A 118 -33.80 -28.37 -6.31
C GLU A 118 -33.51 -27.45 -5.12
N ASP A 119 -33.81 -27.90 -3.90
CA ASP A 119 -33.46 -27.24 -2.63
C ASP A 119 -32.00 -27.50 -2.17
N GLY A 120 -31.17 -28.13 -3.00
CA GLY A 120 -29.79 -28.51 -2.66
C GLY A 120 -29.68 -29.76 -1.79
N GLY A 121 -28.57 -29.89 -1.05
CA GLY A 121 -28.32 -31.02 -0.16
C GLY A 121 -26.90 -31.09 0.39
N THR A 122 -26.53 -32.25 0.96
CA THR A 122 -25.21 -32.49 1.56
C THR A 122 -24.44 -33.58 0.82
N VAL A 123 -23.26 -33.23 0.29
CA VAL A 123 -22.33 -34.15 -0.35
C VAL A 123 -21.43 -34.79 0.72
N ALA A 124 -21.63 -36.07 0.99
CA ALA A 124 -21.03 -36.74 2.15
C ALA A 124 -19.50 -36.91 2.09
N ALA A 125 -18.90 -36.95 0.90
CA ALA A 125 -17.46 -37.18 0.70
C ALA A 125 -16.96 -36.53 -0.59
N ALA A 126 -15.68 -36.14 -0.61
CA ALA A 126 -15.00 -35.66 -1.81
C ALA A 126 -14.91 -36.76 -2.90
N PRO A 127 -14.84 -36.39 -4.19
CA PRO A 127 -14.45 -37.33 -5.23
C PRO A 127 -12.98 -37.77 -5.04
N THR A 128 -12.61 -38.90 -5.64
CA THR A 128 -11.21 -39.34 -5.72
C THR A 128 -10.33 -38.21 -6.23
N ALA A 129 -9.26 -37.89 -5.50
CA ALA A 129 -8.34 -36.83 -5.87
C ALA A 129 -7.80 -37.02 -7.31
N PRO A 130 -7.76 -35.96 -8.14
CA PRO A 130 -7.14 -36.01 -9.46
C PRO A 130 -5.62 -36.20 -9.34
N THR A 131 -4.95 -36.47 -10.46
CA THR A 131 -3.48 -36.59 -10.49
C THR A 131 -2.82 -35.70 -11.55
N ARG A 132 -1.65 -35.15 -11.22
CA ARG A 132 -0.84 -34.28 -12.08
C ARG A 132 0.63 -34.61 -11.86
N GLU A 133 1.34 -35.04 -12.91
CA GLU A 133 2.73 -35.48 -12.81
C GLU A 133 3.65 -34.35 -12.31
N GLY A 134 4.42 -34.61 -11.25
CA GLY A 134 5.32 -33.63 -10.62
C GLY A 134 4.66 -32.68 -9.61
N TYR A 135 3.36 -32.84 -9.31
CA TYR A 135 2.61 -32.01 -8.36
C TYR A 135 1.91 -32.87 -7.29
N ARG A 136 1.67 -32.29 -6.12
CA ARG A 136 0.70 -32.80 -5.13
C ARG A 136 -0.62 -32.06 -5.28
N PHE A 137 -1.72 -32.78 -5.07
CA PHE A 137 -3.06 -32.20 -4.99
C PHE A 137 -3.22 -31.53 -3.62
N GLY A 138 -3.46 -30.22 -3.61
CA GLY A 138 -3.60 -29.42 -2.39
C GLY A 138 -5.01 -29.40 -1.82
N GLY A 139 -6.03 -29.74 -2.61
CA GLY A 139 -7.43 -29.76 -2.17
C GLY A 139 -8.39 -29.20 -3.22
N TRP A 140 -9.65 -29.14 -2.83
CA TRP A 140 -10.75 -28.50 -3.56
C TRP A 140 -11.05 -27.14 -2.93
N PHE A 141 -11.24 -26.11 -3.74
CA PHE A 141 -11.47 -24.73 -3.31
C PHE A 141 -12.70 -24.17 -4.06
N PHE A 142 -13.55 -23.39 -3.41
CA PHE A 142 -14.70 -22.71 -4.06
C PHE A 142 -14.23 -21.64 -5.04
N GLY A 143 -13.20 -20.88 -4.64
CA GLY A 143 -12.63 -19.83 -5.45
C GLY A 143 -11.87 -20.39 -6.66
N LYS A 144 -12.04 -19.72 -7.79
CA LYS A 144 -11.09 -19.81 -8.92
C LYS A 144 -9.64 -19.47 -8.54
N PRO A 145 -9.35 -18.38 -7.78
CA PRO A 145 -8.21 -17.52 -8.11
C PRO A 145 -6.86 -18.05 -7.67
N GLY A 146 -6.79 -18.86 -6.61
CA GLY A 146 -5.50 -19.15 -5.96
C GLY A 146 -4.98 -18.01 -5.05
N LEU A 147 -5.81 -16.99 -4.77
CA LEU A 147 -5.70 -16.10 -3.61
C LEU A 147 -5.91 -16.93 -2.32
N THR A 148 -4.96 -17.81 -2.03
CA THR A 148 -4.97 -18.83 -0.96
C THR A 148 -4.75 -18.25 0.44
N TRP A 149 -4.99 -16.94 0.58
CA TRP A 149 -5.12 -16.19 1.82
C TRP A 149 -6.55 -15.70 2.08
N LEU A 150 -7.41 -15.66 1.04
CA LEU A 150 -8.87 -15.47 1.17
C LEU A 150 -9.56 -16.82 1.41
N GLU A 151 -9.06 -17.88 0.79
CA GLU A 151 -9.50 -19.27 1.02
C GLU A 151 -8.26 -20.08 1.46
N THR A 152 -7.96 -20.01 2.75
CA THR A 152 -6.73 -20.59 3.36
C THR A 152 -6.77 -22.10 3.51
N GLU A 153 -7.96 -22.67 3.70
CA GLU A 153 -8.18 -24.10 3.91
C GLU A 153 -9.03 -24.71 2.79
N ALA A 154 -8.75 -25.97 2.45
CA ALA A 154 -9.49 -26.69 1.43
C ALA A 154 -10.91 -27.05 1.91
N VAL A 155 -11.85 -27.06 0.97
CA VAL A 155 -13.26 -27.41 1.20
C VAL A 155 -13.39 -28.79 1.85
N SER A 156 -13.85 -28.78 3.09
CA SER A 156 -14.07 -29.97 3.90
C SER A 156 -15.40 -30.66 3.54
N PHE A 157 -15.42 -31.98 3.67
CA PHE A 157 -16.61 -32.81 3.46
C PHE A 157 -16.97 -33.52 4.79
N PRO A 158 -18.26 -33.66 5.14
CA PRO A 158 -19.46 -33.44 4.32
C PRO A 158 -19.74 -31.96 4.02
N LEU A 159 -20.04 -31.67 2.74
CA LEU A 159 -20.23 -30.32 2.22
C LEU A 159 -21.72 -30.03 1.98
N ALA A 160 -22.25 -28.95 2.55
CA ALA A 160 -23.58 -28.44 2.18
C ALA A 160 -23.49 -27.61 0.89
N VAL A 161 -24.45 -27.80 -0.03
CA VAL A 161 -24.54 -27.09 -1.31
C VAL A 161 -26.01 -26.81 -1.61
N ASP A 162 -26.39 -25.54 -1.62
CA ASP A 162 -27.73 -24.99 -1.87
C ASP A 162 -27.86 -24.36 -3.26
N ALA A 163 -26.77 -23.84 -3.83
CA ALA A 163 -26.69 -23.30 -5.18
C ALA A 163 -25.71 -24.08 -6.08
N SER A 164 -25.95 -24.10 -7.39
CA SER A 164 -25.04 -24.78 -8.35
C SER A 164 -23.69 -24.07 -8.39
N THR A 165 -22.61 -24.82 -8.15
CA THR A 165 -21.25 -24.26 -7.98
C THR A 165 -20.16 -25.18 -8.57
N THR A 166 -18.94 -24.69 -8.62
CA THR A 166 -17.75 -25.43 -9.10
C THR A 166 -16.63 -25.33 -8.07
N LEU A 167 -16.06 -26.47 -7.69
CA LEU A 167 -14.81 -26.49 -6.93
C LEU A 167 -13.63 -26.66 -7.88
N TYR A 168 -12.52 -25.98 -7.57
CA TYR A 168 -11.29 -25.93 -8.34
C TYR A 168 -10.18 -26.69 -7.62
N ALA A 169 -9.39 -27.47 -8.36
CA ALA A 169 -8.26 -28.21 -7.81
C ALA A 169 -7.04 -27.29 -7.64
N TYR A 170 -6.51 -27.22 -6.42
CA TYR A 170 -5.24 -26.55 -6.15
C TYR A 170 -4.06 -27.53 -6.31
N TRP A 171 -2.96 -27.04 -6.89
CA TRP A 171 -1.80 -27.86 -7.28
C TRP A 171 -0.49 -27.24 -6.81
N GLU A 172 0.29 -27.99 -6.04
CA GLU A 172 1.60 -27.55 -5.57
C GLU A 172 2.71 -28.42 -6.20
N PRO A 173 3.76 -27.85 -6.80
CA PRO A 173 4.85 -28.63 -7.37
C PRO A 173 5.66 -29.36 -6.28
N LEU A 174 6.05 -30.61 -6.56
CA LEU A 174 6.90 -31.41 -5.67
C LEU A 174 8.36 -30.92 -5.64
N ASN A 175 8.76 -30.10 -6.60
CA ASN A 175 10.03 -29.39 -6.62
C ASN A 175 9.81 -28.00 -7.21
N SER A 176 9.59 -27.02 -6.33
CA SER A 176 9.41 -25.60 -6.68
C SER A 176 10.50 -25.07 -7.62
N LYS A 177 11.75 -25.51 -7.47
CA LYS A 177 12.92 -24.97 -8.21
C LYS A 177 12.96 -25.42 -9.68
N ALA A 178 12.40 -26.60 -9.96
CA ALA A 178 12.40 -27.20 -11.29
C ALA A 178 11.30 -26.65 -12.22
N VAL A 179 10.25 -26.01 -11.68
CA VAL A 179 9.09 -25.56 -12.49
C VAL A 179 9.47 -24.43 -13.44
N ASN A 180 8.99 -24.51 -14.68
CA ASN A 180 8.99 -23.41 -15.64
C ASN A 180 7.57 -22.85 -15.71
N TYR A 181 7.42 -21.58 -15.29
CA TYR A 181 6.19 -20.81 -15.40
C TYR A 181 6.18 -20.01 -16.72
N SER A 182 5.00 -19.66 -17.23
CA SER A 182 4.87 -18.80 -18.41
C SER A 182 5.16 -17.33 -18.07
N ALA A 183 5.19 -16.46 -19.09
CA ALA A 183 5.23 -15.01 -18.86
C ALA A 183 3.98 -14.52 -18.11
N ASP A 184 2.82 -15.12 -18.43
CA ASP A 184 1.51 -14.82 -17.86
C ASP A 184 1.45 -15.10 -16.34
N GLU A 185 2.26 -16.04 -15.86
CA GLU A 185 2.44 -16.47 -14.46
C GLU A 185 3.64 -15.79 -13.74
N THR A 186 4.36 -14.88 -14.41
CA THR A 186 5.66 -14.34 -13.93
C THR A 186 5.67 -12.82 -13.78
N TYR A 187 5.72 -12.34 -12.54
CA TYR A 187 5.86 -10.91 -12.25
C TYR A 187 7.30 -10.44 -12.49
N THR A 188 7.49 -9.47 -13.39
CA THR A 188 8.82 -9.11 -13.90
C THR A 188 9.16 -7.64 -13.63
N TRP A 189 10.33 -7.38 -13.07
CA TRP A 189 10.86 -6.03 -12.78
C TRP A 189 12.35 -5.93 -13.14
N SER A 190 13.01 -4.79 -12.87
CA SER A 190 14.40 -4.58 -13.30
C SER A 190 15.29 -3.75 -12.37
N LEU A 191 16.57 -4.15 -12.29
CA LEU A 191 17.68 -3.39 -11.71
C LEU A 191 18.62 -2.91 -12.83
N THR A 192 19.32 -1.79 -12.62
CA THR A 192 20.34 -1.33 -13.58
C THR A 192 21.66 -2.08 -13.39
N SER A 193 22.45 -2.24 -14.45
CA SER A 193 23.67 -3.07 -14.46
C SER A 193 24.84 -2.52 -13.64
N ASP A 194 24.74 -1.28 -13.17
CA ASP A 194 25.64 -0.64 -12.20
C ASP A 194 25.25 -0.94 -10.73
N THR A 195 24.07 -1.51 -10.49
CA THR A 195 23.58 -1.86 -9.16
C THR A 195 24.24 -3.15 -8.66
N SER A 196 24.91 -3.09 -7.49
CA SER A 196 25.40 -4.30 -6.82
C SER A 196 24.23 -5.16 -6.34
N LEU A 197 24.37 -6.49 -6.43
CA LEU A 197 23.38 -7.44 -5.93
C LEU A 197 24.03 -8.49 -5.04
N THR A 198 24.21 -8.15 -3.76
CA THR A 198 24.77 -9.00 -2.72
C THR A 198 23.66 -9.56 -1.84
N LEU A 199 23.27 -10.82 -2.05
CA LEU A 199 22.20 -11.47 -1.28
C LEU A 199 22.77 -12.20 -0.05
N ASN A 200 23.67 -11.53 0.68
CA ASN A 200 24.35 -12.08 1.85
C ASN A 200 23.93 -11.29 3.10
N PRO A 201 23.17 -11.88 4.05
CA PRO A 201 22.56 -11.16 5.17
C PRO A 201 23.58 -10.50 6.12
N LEU A 202 24.86 -10.89 6.04
CA LEU A 202 25.95 -10.38 6.86
C LEU A 202 26.59 -9.10 6.29
N VAL A 203 26.44 -8.83 4.99
CA VAL A 203 27.22 -7.80 4.25
C VAL A 203 26.48 -7.08 3.10
N TYR A 204 25.19 -7.29 2.89
CA TYR A 204 24.40 -6.50 1.93
C TYR A 204 24.26 -5.04 2.37
N GLU A 205 24.41 -4.05 1.50
CA GLU A 205 24.49 -2.63 1.87
C GLU A 205 23.21 -1.83 1.60
N TRP A 206 22.37 -2.27 0.66
CA TRP A 206 21.33 -1.42 0.07
C TRP A 206 19.90 -1.96 0.25
N SER A 207 18.90 -1.07 0.08
CA SER A 207 17.49 -1.39 0.34
C SER A 207 16.87 -2.38 -0.64
N HIS A 208 17.33 -2.42 -1.90
CA HIS A 208 16.88 -3.42 -2.88
C HIS A 208 17.41 -4.82 -2.55
N GLU A 209 18.58 -4.92 -1.92
CA GLU A 209 19.10 -6.20 -1.41
C GLU A 209 18.26 -6.68 -0.22
N THR A 210 17.81 -5.78 0.68
CA THR A 210 16.85 -6.11 1.76
C THR A 210 15.59 -6.76 1.22
N GLN A 211 14.94 -6.12 0.24
CA GLN A 211 13.66 -6.56 -0.35
C GLN A 211 13.75 -7.98 -0.92
N ILE A 212 14.89 -8.31 -1.54
CA ILE A 212 15.13 -9.63 -2.12
C ILE A 212 15.50 -10.66 -1.03
N ILE A 213 16.21 -10.25 0.03
CA ILE A 213 16.46 -11.11 1.20
C ILE A 213 15.17 -11.41 1.97
N ASP A 214 14.22 -10.48 2.05
CA ASP A 214 12.88 -10.71 2.62
C ASP A 214 12.05 -11.72 1.81
N MET A 215 12.29 -11.85 0.50
CA MET A 215 11.72 -12.95 -0.30
C MET A 215 12.36 -14.30 0.01
N LEU A 216 13.58 -14.33 0.55
CA LEU A 216 14.41 -15.53 0.71
C LEU A 216 14.55 -16.03 2.16
N ALA A 217 14.12 -15.24 3.13
CA ALA A 217 14.18 -15.56 4.56
C ALA A 217 12.78 -15.62 5.17
N THR A 218 12.57 -16.54 6.12
CA THR A 218 11.40 -16.52 7.01
C THR A 218 11.75 -15.76 8.29
N PRO A 219 11.04 -14.67 8.67
CA PRO A 219 11.18 -14.06 9.99
C PRO A 219 10.51 -14.95 11.05
N LEU A 220 10.86 -14.81 12.34
CA LEU A 220 10.12 -15.49 13.40
C LEU A 220 8.69 -14.93 13.53
N TYR A 221 8.54 -13.61 13.35
CA TYR A 221 7.30 -12.85 13.50
C TYR A 221 7.08 -11.90 12.31
N THR A 222 5.85 -11.64 11.90
CA THR A 222 5.54 -10.53 10.96
C THR A 222 4.27 -9.82 11.40
N THR A 223 3.99 -8.64 10.87
CA THR A 223 2.71 -7.97 11.07
C THR A 223 1.66 -8.41 10.06
N GLU A 224 0.40 -8.39 10.47
CA GLU A 224 -0.79 -8.63 9.64
C GLU A 224 -1.94 -7.72 10.05
N VAL A 225 -2.79 -7.30 9.11
CA VAL A 225 -4.04 -6.58 9.41
C VAL A 225 -4.95 -7.45 10.28
N ASP A 226 -5.48 -6.90 11.38
CA ASP A 226 -6.46 -7.57 12.21
C ASP A 226 -7.84 -7.51 11.53
N TRP A 227 -8.04 -8.34 10.50
CA TRP A 227 -9.25 -8.33 9.68
C TRP A 227 -10.52 -8.62 10.50
N ASP A 228 -10.43 -9.38 11.59
CA ASP A 228 -11.55 -9.58 12.51
C ASP A 228 -11.98 -8.25 13.15
N LEU A 229 -11.01 -7.47 13.65
CA LEU A 229 -11.25 -6.15 14.23
C LEU A 229 -11.73 -5.13 13.18
N ALA A 230 -11.17 -5.15 11.97
CA ALA A 230 -11.60 -4.28 10.87
C ALA A 230 -13.06 -4.54 10.45
N ILE A 231 -13.52 -5.79 10.53
CA ILE A 231 -14.92 -6.16 10.27
C ILE A 231 -15.81 -5.79 11.47
N GLU A 232 -15.37 -6.02 12.71
CA GLU A 232 -16.10 -5.62 13.92
C GLU A 232 -16.34 -4.11 13.99
N GLN A 233 -15.34 -3.30 13.60
CA GLN A 233 -15.42 -1.84 13.54
C GLN A 233 -16.09 -1.30 12.26
N GLY A 234 -16.42 -2.17 11.31
CA GLY A 234 -17.06 -1.80 10.04
C GLY A 234 -16.14 -1.13 9.01
N VAL A 235 -14.83 -1.10 9.23
CA VAL A 235 -13.78 -0.60 8.32
C VAL A 235 -13.69 -1.46 7.05
N ALA A 236 -14.00 -2.75 7.16
CA ALA A 236 -14.08 -3.73 6.07
C ALA A 236 -15.40 -4.53 6.15
N ASP A 237 -15.90 -5.10 5.05
CA ASP A 237 -17.00 -6.08 5.06
C ASP A 237 -16.51 -7.54 5.07
N PHE A 238 -15.27 -7.79 4.65
CA PHE A 238 -14.62 -9.10 4.64
C PHE A 238 -13.08 -8.95 4.61
N PRO A 239 -12.28 -10.00 4.90
CA PRO A 239 -10.83 -9.90 4.87
C PRO A 239 -10.32 -9.54 3.47
N GLY A 240 -9.53 -8.47 3.34
CA GLY A 240 -9.07 -7.97 2.05
C GLY A 240 -9.99 -6.95 1.36
N ASP A 241 -11.08 -6.53 2.01
CA ASP A 241 -11.89 -5.39 1.53
C ASP A 241 -11.22 -4.06 1.86
N PHE A 242 -10.99 -3.25 0.83
CA PHE A 242 -10.49 -1.87 0.94
C PHE A 242 -11.49 -0.84 0.37
N SER A 243 -12.70 -1.25 -0.01
CA SER A 243 -13.67 -0.40 -0.72
C SER A 243 -14.13 0.82 0.08
N LYS A 244 -14.18 0.71 1.41
CA LYS A 244 -14.51 1.83 2.32
C LYS A 244 -13.36 2.81 2.50
N ILE A 245 -12.12 2.36 2.26
CA ILE A 245 -10.92 3.22 2.18
C ILE A 245 -10.92 3.96 0.84
N GLU A 246 -11.19 3.26 -0.27
CA GLU A 246 -11.38 3.86 -1.61
C GLU A 246 -12.49 4.90 -1.63
N ALA A 247 -13.60 4.63 -0.94
CA ALA A 247 -14.73 5.54 -0.78
C ALA A 247 -14.50 6.67 0.26
N LYS A 248 -13.30 6.75 0.87
CA LYS A 248 -12.92 7.73 1.90
C LYS A 248 -13.90 7.82 3.08
N GLN A 249 -14.40 6.67 3.50
CA GLN A 249 -15.23 6.54 4.72
C GLN A 249 -14.35 6.34 5.96
N TYR A 250 -13.20 5.67 5.78
CA TYR A 250 -12.20 5.44 6.81
C TYR A 250 -10.79 5.75 6.29
N SER A 251 -9.90 6.11 7.22
CA SER A 251 -8.46 6.16 6.96
C SER A 251 -7.92 4.77 6.62
N VAL A 252 -6.92 4.69 5.73
CA VAL A 252 -6.18 3.45 5.52
C VAL A 252 -5.42 3.01 6.78
N GLU A 253 -5.07 3.96 7.66
CA GLU A 253 -4.50 3.71 8.98
C GLU A 253 -5.54 3.24 10.02
N ALA A 254 -6.83 3.14 9.68
CA ALA A 254 -7.86 2.49 10.51
C ALA A 254 -7.80 0.94 10.41
N LEU A 255 -7.04 0.40 9.45
CA LEU A 255 -6.72 -1.01 9.37
C LEU A 255 -5.55 -1.31 10.33
N ASP A 256 -5.86 -1.49 11.61
CA ASP A 256 -4.89 -1.89 12.63
C ASP A 256 -4.28 -3.27 12.31
N TYR A 257 -3.08 -3.50 12.82
CA TYR A 257 -2.30 -4.70 12.59
C TYR A 257 -1.79 -5.29 13.90
N HIS A 258 -1.78 -6.62 13.99
CA HIS A 258 -1.11 -7.35 15.07
C HIS A 258 0.17 -8.01 14.55
N TYR A 259 1.02 -8.53 15.45
CA TYR A 259 2.01 -9.52 15.04
C TYR A 259 1.36 -10.91 14.91
N ILE A 260 1.88 -11.73 14.00
CA ILE A 260 1.59 -13.15 13.85
C ILE A 260 2.87 -13.99 13.97
N LEU A 261 2.71 -15.23 14.43
CA LEU A 261 3.76 -16.24 14.50
C LEU A 261 4.01 -16.83 13.11
N VAL A 262 5.22 -16.62 12.56
CA VAL A 262 5.60 -17.11 11.22
C VAL A 262 6.57 -18.27 11.32
N GLY A 263 7.81 -17.99 11.74
CA GLY A 263 8.85 -18.98 12.00
C GLY A 263 8.86 -19.50 13.44
N ALA A 264 8.16 -18.82 14.36
CA ALA A 264 8.05 -19.21 15.76
C ALA A 264 6.75 -19.98 16.08
N THR A 265 6.73 -20.64 17.24
CA THR A 265 5.54 -21.27 17.85
C THR A 265 5.01 -20.50 19.07
N LYS A 266 5.77 -19.51 19.54
CA LYS A 266 5.50 -18.61 20.67
C LYS A 266 6.16 -17.26 20.42
N TYR A 267 5.65 -16.19 21.01
CA TYR A 267 6.37 -14.93 21.18
C TYR A 267 7.52 -15.10 22.19
N PRO A 268 8.46 -14.14 22.31
CA PRO A 268 9.55 -14.24 23.26
C PRO A 268 9.02 -14.35 24.70
N VAL A 269 9.48 -15.38 25.41
CA VAL A 269 9.10 -15.71 26.78
C VAL A 269 10.15 -15.18 27.75
N ASP A 270 9.73 -14.56 28.85
CA ASP A 270 10.62 -13.97 29.87
C ASP A 270 11.28 -15.03 30.78
N SER A 271 12.15 -14.59 31.71
CA SER A 271 12.81 -15.47 32.69
C SER A 271 11.86 -16.10 33.73
N GLN A 272 10.61 -15.63 33.82
CA GLN A 272 9.58 -16.17 34.71
C GLN A 272 8.68 -17.20 34.01
N GLY A 273 8.74 -17.28 32.68
CA GLY A 273 7.96 -18.19 31.84
C GLY A 273 6.67 -17.56 31.26
N ASP A 274 6.54 -16.24 31.29
CA ASP A 274 5.40 -15.51 30.71
C ASP A 274 5.68 -15.08 29.25
N GLU A 275 4.62 -15.12 28.44
CA GLU A 275 4.60 -14.69 27.03
C GLU A 275 3.91 -13.32 26.86
N HIS A 276 3.38 -12.75 27.97
CA HIS A 276 2.76 -11.43 28.08
C HIS A 276 1.63 -11.17 27.06
N LEU A 277 0.83 -12.20 26.77
CA LEU A 277 -0.31 -12.10 25.87
C LEU A 277 -1.54 -11.52 26.58
N THR A 278 -2.41 -10.89 25.78
CA THR A 278 -3.77 -10.49 26.21
C THR A 278 -4.60 -11.70 26.69
N GLU A 279 -5.71 -11.47 27.41
CA GLU A 279 -6.64 -12.54 27.80
C GLU A 279 -7.19 -13.34 26.60
N ALA A 280 -7.20 -12.75 25.39
CA ALA A 280 -7.59 -13.39 24.14
C ALA A 280 -6.45 -14.19 23.46
N GLY A 281 -5.23 -14.19 24.01
CA GLY A 281 -4.05 -14.83 23.41
C GLY A 281 -3.41 -14.06 22.24
N LYS A 282 -3.83 -12.81 21.97
CA LYS A 282 -3.18 -11.91 21.00
C LYS A 282 -1.99 -11.19 21.65
N TYR A 283 -0.97 -10.87 20.84
CA TYR A 283 0.21 -10.08 21.22
C TYR A 283 -0.13 -8.58 21.28
N ASP A 284 0.14 -7.92 22.41
CA ASP A 284 -0.10 -6.48 22.60
C ASP A 284 1.14 -5.66 22.18
N ARG A 285 1.03 -4.94 21.06
CA ARG A 285 2.14 -4.11 20.52
C ARG A 285 2.53 -2.95 21.43
N GLN A 286 1.60 -2.41 22.23
CA GLN A 286 1.83 -1.26 23.10
C GLN A 286 2.44 -1.72 24.42
N ALA A 287 1.83 -2.70 25.09
CA ALA A 287 2.30 -3.23 26.36
C ALA A 287 3.67 -3.94 26.24
N ALA A 288 3.97 -4.58 25.10
CA ALA A 288 5.28 -5.19 24.82
C ALA A 288 6.47 -4.21 24.80
N THR A 289 6.24 -2.89 24.80
CA THR A 289 7.30 -1.87 25.02
C THR A 289 7.67 -1.70 26.50
N THR A 290 6.79 -2.13 27.41
CA THR A 290 6.88 -1.93 28.86
C THR A 290 7.42 -3.16 29.58
N TYR A 291 7.05 -4.37 29.13
CA TYR A 291 7.57 -5.63 29.64
C TYR A 291 9.06 -5.77 29.27
N LYS A 292 9.93 -5.90 30.26
CA LYS A 292 11.39 -5.86 30.10
C LYS A 292 12.08 -6.93 30.93
N ASP A 293 12.96 -7.68 30.28
CA ASP A 293 13.84 -8.65 30.91
C ASP A 293 15.24 -8.62 30.26
N SER A 294 16.24 -9.06 31.00
CA SER A 294 17.60 -9.33 30.53
C SER A 294 17.73 -10.72 29.89
N GLU A 295 16.69 -11.55 29.91
CA GLU A 295 16.70 -12.88 29.30
C GLU A 295 15.39 -13.16 28.55
N TRP A 296 15.50 -13.60 27.29
CA TRP A 296 14.34 -13.90 26.45
C TRP A 296 14.51 -15.24 25.73
N THR A 297 13.50 -16.11 25.82
CA THR A 297 13.49 -17.46 25.24
C THR A 297 12.58 -17.52 24.01
N PHE A 298 13.06 -18.16 22.95
CA PHE A 298 12.45 -18.22 21.62
C PHE A 298 12.16 -19.68 21.25
N SER A 299 10.95 -19.95 20.75
CA SER A 299 10.52 -21.29 20.32
C SER A 299 10.28 -21.33 18.80
N ILE A 300 11.14 -22.01 18.06
CA ILE A 300 11.13 -22.17 16.60
C ILE A 300 10.09 -23.22 16.18
N ARG A 301 9.52 -23.13 14.97
CA ARG A 301 8.69 -24.21 14.40
C ARG A 301 9.52 -25.37 13.86
N GLN A 302 9.03 -26.59 14.10
CA GLN A 302 9.68 -27.84 13.68
C GLN A 302 9.57 -28.15 12.18
N ASP A 303 8.75 -27.40 11.42
CA ASP A 303 8.59 -27.56 9.98
C ASP A 303 9.45 -26.58 9.14
N LEU A 304 10.20 -25.68 9.79
CA LEU A 304 11.16 -24.82 9.09
C LEU A 304 12.33 -25.62 8.53
N LYS A 305 12.65 -25.33 7.26
CA LYS A 305 13.74 -25.94 6.51
C LYS A 305 14.22 -25.01 5.41
N PHE A 306 15.48 -25.18 5.03
CA PHE A 306 16.03 -24.61 3.81
C PHE A 306 15.44 -25.28 2.55
N GLU A 307 15.60 -24.65 1.38
CA GLU A 307 15.06 -25.10 0.10
C GLU A 307 15.58 -26.47 -0.39
N ASP A 308 16.66 -26.99 0.21
CA ASP A 308 17.19 -28.34 -0.02
C ASP A 308 16.59 -29.41 0.92
N GLY A 309 15.77 -28.99 1.89
CA GLY A 309 15.16 -29.83 2.92
C GLY A 309 15.94 -29.90 4.25
N THR A 310 17.09 -29.21 4.38
CA THR A 310 17.85 -29.16 5.64
C THR A 310 17.04 -28.46 6.75
N PRO A 311 16.75 -29.11 7.90
CA PRO A 311 15.97 -28.49 8.98
C PRO A 311 16.63 -27.26 9.58
N ILE A 312 15.81 -26.29 10.00
CA ILE A 312 16.24 -25.12 10.75
C ILE A 312 16.01 -25.38 12.24
N THR A 313 17.05 -25.12 13.04
CA THR A 313 17.12 -25.45 14.47
C THR A 313 17.72 -24.28 15.25
N ALA A 314 17.65 -24.33 16.58
CA ALA A 314 18.34 -23.39 17.47
C ALA A 314 19.85 -23.30 17.16
N ASN A 315 20.47 -24.41 16.73
CA ASN A 315 21.87 -24.43 16.27
C ASN A 315 22.09 -23.63 14.97
N THR A 316 21.09 -23.52 14.09
CA THR A 316 21.14 -22.67 12.88
C THR A 316 21.17 -21.19 13.25
N PHE A 317 20.39 -20.78 14.26
CA PHE A 317 20.42 -19.41 14.82
C PHE A 317 21.76 -19.13 15.50
N LYS A 318 22.24 -20.04 16.36
CA LYS A 318 23.57 -19.95 17.01
C LYS A 318 24.69 -19.75 15.98
N TYR A 319 24.72 -20.61 14.96
CA TYR A 319 25.70 -20.55 13.88
C TYR A 319 25.65 -19.20 13.14
N SER A 320 24.45 -18.71 12.80
CA SER A 320 24.28 -17.48 12.03
C SER A 320 24.74 -16.25 12.82
N LEU A 321 24.40 -16.18 14.12
CA LEU A 321 24.90 -15.13 15.02
C LEU A 321 26.43 -15.18 15.18
N GLN A 322 27.01 -16.37 15.23
CA GLN A 322 28.46 -16.55 15.24
C GLN A 322 29.12 -16.07 13.93
N GLN A 323 28.47 -16.19 12.77
CA GLN A 323 29.00 -15.62 11.52
C GLN A 323 28.87 -14.10 11.48
N TYR A 324 27.75 -13.53 11.96
CA TYR A 324 27.62 -12.07 12.13
C TYR A 324 28.77 -11.52 12.98
N LEU A 325 28.95 -12.05 14.19
CA LEU A 325 29.95 -11.58 15.16
C LEU A 325 31.38 -12.11 14.91
N SER A 326 31.68 -12.66 13.73
CA SER A 326 32.97 -13.33 13.47
C SER A 326 34.15 -12.35 13.42
N PRO A 327 35.11 -12.39 14.37
CA PRO A 327 36.26 -11.47 14.41
C PRO A 327 37.25 -11.69 13.23
N LEU A 328 37.19 -12.85 12.57
CA LEU A 328 38.01 -13.14 11.38
C LEU A 328 37.45 -12.49 10.12
N GLN A 329 36.13 -12.33 10.03
CA GLN A 329 35.45 -11.78 8.84
C GLN A 329 35.14 -10.28 9.00
N ASN A 330 34.96 -9.78 10.22
CA ASN A 330 34.62 -8.38 10.50
C ASN A 330 33.40 -7.94 9.66
N ASN A 331 32.34 -8.77 9.66
CA ASN A 331 31.11 -8.50 8.91
C ASN A 331 30.45 -7.22 9.45
N TYR A 332 30.26 -6.20 8.60
CA TYR A 332 29.91 -4.87 9.08
C TYR A 332 28.54 -4.83 9.80
N ARG A 333 27.61 -5.72 9.42
CA ARG A 333 26.30 -5.88 10.09
C ARG A 333 26.35 -6.52 11.47
N ALA A 334 27.53 -6.92 11.96
CA ALA A 334 27.74 -7.26 13.38
C ALA A 334 27.26 -6.16 14.33
N THR A 335 27.30 -4.91 13.88
CA THR A 335 26.77 -3.71 14.57
C THR A 335 25.30 -3.80 14.96
N ILE A 336 24.49 -4.68 14.33
CA ILE A 336 23.13 -4.97 14.77
C ILE A 336 23.14 -5.74 16.10
N PHE A 337 24.10 -6.64 16.32
CA PHE A 337 24.09 -7.65 17.38
C PHE A 337 25.02 -7.37 18.57
N PHE A 338 25.58 -6.17 18.66
CA PHE A 338 26.32 -5.72 19.85
C PHE A 338 26.04 -4.25 20.17
N LYS A 339 26.08 -3.89 21.45
CA LYS A 339 25.98 -2.52 21.95
C LYS A 339 27.23 -2.12 22.71
N ASN A 340 27.71 -0.89 22.55
CA ASN A 340 28.81 -0.31 23.33
C ASN A 340 28.69 1.24 23.41
N ASP A 341 29.71 1.93 23.95
CA ASP A 341 29.70 3.38 24.13
C ASP A 341 29.51 4.19 22.82
N GLU A 342 30.00 3.65 21.69
CA GLU A 342 29.91 4.27 20.36
C GLU A 342 28.64 3.80 19.61
N ASN A 343 28.39 2.48 19.58
CA ASN A 343 27.21 1.88 18.97
C ASN A 343 26.11 1.64 20.01
N LYS A 344 25.19 2.60 20.11
CA LYS A 344 24.07 2.55 21.07
C LYS A 344 22.80 1.88 20.53
N ASN A 345 22.78 1.52 19.26
CA ASN A 345 21.57 1.07 18.55
C ASN A 345 21.51 -0.46 18.36
N GLY A 346 22.63 -1.17 18.50
CA GLY A 346 22.65 -2.63 18.44
C GLY A 346 22.11 -3.30 19.71
N TYR A 347 21.81 -4.59 19.60
CA TYR A 347 21.34 -5.41 20.72
C TYR A 347 22.42 -5.58 21.81
N PRO A 348 22.09 -5.37 23.10
CA PRO A 348 23.04 -5.48 24.22
C PRO A 348 23.30 -6.94 24.65
N ILE A 349 23.58 -7.82 23.70
CA ILE A 349 23.83 -9.25 23.95
C ILE A 349 25.13 -9.41 24.75
N VAL A 350 25.11 -10.23 25.80
CA VAL A 350 26.27 -10.48 26.68
C VAL A 350 27.48 -10.96 25.85
N ASN A 351 28.64 -10.32 26.07
CA ASN A 351 29.94 -10.61 25.44
C ASN A 351 29.98 -10.57 23.89
N ALA A 352 28.96 -10.06 23.21
CA ALA A 352 28.90 -10.05 21.75
C ALA A 352 29.94 -9.10 21.11
N TYR A 353 30.20 -7.93 21.72
CA TYR A 353 31.24 -7.00 21.26
C TYR A 353 32.64 -7.56 21.55
N GLU A 354 32.80 -8.22 22.69
CA GLU A 354 34.03 -8.85 23.13
C GLU A 354 34.44 -9.98 22.18
N TYR A 355 33.48 -10.80 21.74
CA TYR A 355 33.73 -11.84 20.73
C TYR A 355 34.04 -11.23 19.35
N TYR A 356 33.27 -10.22 18.91
CA TYR A 356 33.50 -9.52 17.64
C TYR A 356 34.86 -8.81 17.57
N THR A 357 35.37 -8.32 18.70
CA THR A 357 36.72 -7.72 18.80
C THR A 357 37.82 -8.75 19.05
N GLY A 358 37.49 -10.03 19.25
CA GLY A 358 38.44 -11.09 19.59
C GLY A 358 39.09 -10.94 20.98
N THR A 359 38.46 -10.18 21.88
CA THR A 359 38.87 -10.08 23.29
C THR A 359 38.26 -11.21 24.13
N GLU A 360 37.08 -11.70 23.75
CA GLU A 360 36.60 -13.05 24.05
C GLU A 360 36.98 -14.00 22.90
N ALA A 361 37.41 -15.22 23.24
CA ALA A 361 37.90 -16.23 22.31
C ALA A 361 36.86 -17.35 22.03
N SER A 362 35.86 -17.53 22.90
CA SER A 362 34.81 -18.54 22.75
C SER A 362 33.44 -17.91 22.51
N PHE A 363 32.74 -18.39 21.47
CA PHE A 363 31.34 -18.01 21.27
C PHE A 363 30.43 -18.57 22.38
N ASP A 364 30.84 -19.64 23.07
CA ASP A 364 30.06 -20.20 24.19
C ASP A 364 30.00 -19.29 25.44
N ASN A 365 30.74 -18.16 25.43
CA ASN A 365 30.62 -17.10 26.44
C ASN A 365 29.70 -15.95 25.98
N VAL A 366 29.26 -15.92 24.71
CA VAL A 366 28.24 -14.97 24.21
C VAL A 366 26.87 -15.38 24.74
N GLY A 367 26.00 -14.41 25.03
CA GLY A 367 24.64 -14.62 25.56
C GLY A 367 23.67 -15.27 24.58
N PHE A 368 23.96 -16.49 24.11
CA PHE A 368 23.10 -17.31 23.25
C PHE A 368 23.20 -18.79 23.67
N GLU A 369 22.20 -19.28 24.40
CA GLU A 369 22.09 -20.67 24.83
C GLU A 369 21.13 -21.47 23.93
N VAL A 370 21.52 -22.70 23.57
CA VAL A 370 20.66 -23.65 22.86
C VAL A 370 20.08 -24.60 23.91
N VAL A 371 18.77 -24.48 24.16
CA VAL A 371 18.05 -25.25 25.19
C VAL A 371 17.65 -26.62 24.65
N ASP A 372 17.13 -26.67 23.43
CA ASP A 372 16.87 -27.89 22.66
C ASP A 372 16.97 -27.61 21.14
N ASP A 373 16.63 -28.58 20.29
CA ASP A 373 16.72 -28.43 18.82
C ASP A 373 15.89 -27.25 18.27
N TYR A 374 14.84 -26.82 18.95
CA TYR A 374 13.92 -25.75 18.52
C TYR A 374 13.76 -24.61 19.54
N THR A 375 14.41 -24.69 20.70
CA THR A 375 14.36 -23.64 21.73
C THR A 375 15.75 -23.04 21.98
N PHE A 376 15.84 -21.71 21.96
CA PHE A 376 17.06 -20.98 22.36
C PHE A 376 16.74 -19.79 23.25
N THR A 377 17.72 -19.35 24.03
CA THR A 377 17.60 -18.24 24.98
C THR A 377 18.71 -17.23 24.71
N VAL A 378 18.37 -15.94 24.75
CA VAL A 378 19.30 -14.83 24.53
C VAL A 378 19.39 -13.99 25.79
N THR A 379 20.62 -13.77 26.26
CA THR A 379 20.90 -13.03 27.50
C THR A 379 21.55 -11.68 27.17
N PHE A 380 21.01 -10.62 27.76
CA PHE A 380 21.35 -9.22 27.53
C PHE A 380 21.96 -8.59 28.79
N PHE A 381 22.98 -7.75 28.64
CA PHE A 381 23.67 -7.12 29.79
C PHE A 381 22.87 -5.96 30.43
N GLU A 382 21.78 -5.53 29.80
CA GLU A 382 20.75 -4.62 30.30
C GLU A 382 19.38 -5.17 29.87
N ALA A 383 18.31 -4.82 30.60
CA ALA A 383 16.97 -5.35 30.30
C ALA A 383 16.37 -4.71 29.05
N VAL A 384 15.96 -5.54 28.09
CA VAL A 384 15.36 -5.13 26.81
C VAL A 384 13.86 -5.43 26.80
N ALA A 385 13.09 -4.67 26.01
CA ALA A 385 11.64 -4.85 25.95
C ALA A 385 11.25 -6.10 25.13
N GLN A 386 10.07 -6.67 25.37
CA GLN A 386 9.58 -7.79 24.57
C GLN A 386 9.48 -7.44 23.08
N SER A 387 9.13 -6.19 22.74
CA SER A 387 9.17 -5.70 21.36
C SER A 387 10.60 -5.67 20.77
N THR A 388 11.62 -5.41 21.59
CA THR A 388 13.04 -5.53 21.21
C THR A 388 13.45 -6.99 21.02
N ALA A 389 12.93 -7.92 21.82
CA ALA A 389 13.15 -9.36 21.63
C ALA A 389 12.48 -9.87 20.34
N VAL A 390 11.26 -9.42 20.03
CA VAL A 390 10.57 -9.70 18.74
C VAL A 390 11.39 -9.17 17.56
N ALA A 391 11.94 -7.96 17.66
CA ALA A 391 12.81 -7.39 16.63
C ALA A 391 14.10 -8.22 16.43
N PHE A 392 14.78 -8.63 17.51
CA PHE A 392 15.96 -9.51 17.41
C PHE A 392 15.65 -10.81 16.66
N GLY A 393 14.50 -11.43 16.96
CA GLY A 393 14.03 -12.65 16.29
C GLY A 393 13.75 -12.49 14.79
N ASN A 394 13.62 -11.26 14.31
CA ASN A 394 13.41 -10.92 12.90
C ASN A 394 14.69 -10.40 12.22
N ASP A 395 15.59 -9.77 12.95
CA ASP A 395 16.87 -9.27 12.41
C ASP A 395 17.90 -10.37 12.19
N LEU A 396 17.87 -11.45 12.98
CA LEU A 396 18.81 -12.58 12.88
C LEU A 396 18.54 -13.46 11.64
N ARG A 397 18.80 -12.92 10.45
CA ARG A 397 18.67 -13.63 9.16
C ARG A 397 19.72 -14.72 9.05
N LEU A 398 19.26 -15.93 8.72
CA LEU A 398 20.09 -17.13 8.79
C LEU A 398 20.98 -17.30 7.56
N VAL A 399 22.06 -18.06 7.73
CA VAL A 399 22.88 -18.62 6.64
C VAL A 399 22.88 -20.14 6.74
N HIS A 400 22.79 -20.86 5.62
CA HIS A 400 22.85 -22.33 5.64
C HIS A 400 24.27 -22.78 5.99
N PRO A 401 24.53 -23.45 7.12
CA PRO A 401 25.90 -23.66 7.63
C PRO A 401 26.87 -24.27 6.62
N ALA A 402 26.60 -25.48 6.11
CA ALA A 402 27.53 -26.18 5.21
C ALA A 402 27.78 -25.45 3.87
N GLN A 403 26.81 -24.70 3.36
CA GLN A 403 26.92 -23.96 2.10
C GLN A 403 27.60 -22.61 2.31
N TYR A 404 27.43 -22.00 3.48
CA TYR A 404 28.20 -20.84 3.91
C TYR A 404 29.68 -21.22 4.13
N GLU A 405 29.99 -22.32 4.81
CA GLU A 405 31.36 -22.82 4.97
C GLU A 405 32.03 -23.11 3.62
N ALA A 406 31.31 -23.77 2.70
CA ALA A 406 31.80 -24.06 1.35
C ALA A 406 32.05 -22.80 0.50
N SER A 407 31.43 -21.67 0.85
CA SER A 407 31.63 -20.37 0.19
C SER A 407 32.83 -19.56 0.71
N LEU A 408 33.47 -20.00 1.80
CA LEU A 408 34.55 -19.23 2.41
C LEU A 408 35.79 -19.20 1.51
N THR A 409 36.28 -17.98 1.28
CA THR A 409 37.51 -17.73 0.52
C THR A 409 38.76 -18.24 1.27
N SER A 410 39.87 -18.39 0.54
CA SER A 410 41.14 -18.86 1.13
C SER A 410 41.61 -17.95 2.27
N GLY A 411 41.56 -18.48 3.50
CA GLY A 411 41.86 -17.75 4.74
C GLY A 411 40.64 -17.43 5.61
N GLY A 412 39.41 -17.68 5.15
CA GLY A 412 38.19 -17.57 5.94
C GLY A 412 37.74 -16.16 6.30
N THR A 413 38.33 -15.12 5.68
CA THR A 413 38.05 -13.70 5.98
C THR A 413 36.94 -13.08 5.11
N LYS A 414 36.49 -13.78 4.07
CA LYS A 414 35.36 -13.38 3.20
C LYS A 414 34.62 -14.62 2.70
N SER A 415 33.34 -14.45 2.36
CA SER A 415 32.43 -15.46 1.83
C SER A 415 31.94 -15.09 0.42
N THR A 416 31.68 -16.09 -0.45
CA THR A 416 30.95 -15.93 -1.73
C THR A 416 29.46 -16.25 -1.61
N TYR A 417 28.95 -16.53 -0.41
CA TYR A 417 27.54 -16.81 -0.17
C TYR A 417 26.69 -15.59 -0.56
N GLY A 418 25.51 -15.82 -1.13
CA GLY A 418 24.65 -14.73 -1.63
C GLY A 418 25.14 -14.09 -2.93
N THR A 419 25.83 -14.86 -3.78
CA THR A 419 26.31 -14.44 -5.12
C THR A 419 25.94 -15.49 -6.17
N PRO A 420 26.04 -15.23 -7.49
CA PRO A 420 25.75 -16.23 -8.52
C PRO A 420 26.57 -17.52 -8.39
N ALA A 421 27.80 -17.41 -7.87
CA ALA A 421 28.72 -18.55 -7.68
C ALA A 421 28.40 -19.38 -6.43
N SER A 422 27.71 -18.81 -5.44
CA SER A 422 27.19 -19.52 -4.27
C SER A 422 25.86 -18.87 -3.84
N PRO A 423 24.76 -19.15 -4.56
CA PRO A 423 23.48 -18.47 -4.33
C PRO A 423 22.99 -18.67 -2.90
N TYR A 424 22.27 -17.68 -2.39
CA TYR A 424 21.64 -17.77 -1.08
C TYR A 424 20.68 -18.95 -1.03
N VAL A 425 20.86 -19.86 -0.08
CA VAL A 425 19.96 -20.98 0.15
C VAL A 425 18.76 -20.46 0.91
N SER A 426 17.63 -20.33 0.21
CA SER A 426 16.41 -19.77 0.79
C SER A 426 15.80 -20.67 1.87
N TYR A 427 15.08 -20.03 2.78
CA TYR A 427 14.09 -20.64 3.65
C TYR A 427 12.81 -19.77 3.74
N GLY A 428 12.62 -18.83 2.82
CA GLY A 428 11.53 -17.87 2.76
C GLY A 428 10.46 -18.19 1.71
N SER A 429 9.73 -17.15 1.30
CA SER A 429 8.56 -17.23 0.39
C SER A 429 8.89 -17.56 -1.07
N TYR A 430 10.12 -17.31 -1.51
CA TYR A 430 10.65 -17.63 -2.83
C TYR A 430 11.99 -18.36 -2.74
N ILE A 431 12.41 -18.97 -3.84
CA ILE A 431 13.70 -19.65 -3.99
C ILE A 431 14.43 -19.14 -5.24
N ILE A 432 15.76 -19.03 -5.20
CA ILE A 432 16.54 -18.64 -6.39
C ILE A 432 16.58 -19.84 -7.35
N LYS A 433 15.88 -19.75 -8.48
CA LYS A 433 15.89 -20.80 -9.51
C LYS A 433 17.14 -20.75 -10.37
N THR A 434 17.45 -19.58 -10.93
CA THR A 434 18.65 -19.32 -11.73
C THR A 434 19.09 -17.88 -11.56
N TRP A 435 20.40 -17.65 -11.50
CA TRP A 435 21.02 -16.33 -11.41
C TRP A 435 22.07 -16.19 -12.52
N ASP A 436 21.81 -15.31 -13.49
CA ASP A 436 22.82 -14.78 -14.41
C ASP A 436 23.03 -13.31 -14.05
N GLU A 437 24.21 -13.00 -13.51
CA GLU A 437 24.56 -11.69 -12.96
C GLU A 437 24.47 -10.55 -13.99
N ASN A 438 24.59 -10.85 -15.28
CA ASN A 438 24.61 -9.88 -16.37
C ASN A 438 23.29 -9.87 -17.16
N GLN A 439 22.29 -10.67 -16.77
CA GLN A 439 21.02 -10.78 -17.51
C GLN A 439 19.78 -10.77 -16.61
N LYS A 440 19.72 -11.67 -15.62
CA LYS A 440 18.53 -11.80 -14.75
C LYS A 440 18.72 -12.74 -13.56
N VAL A 441 17.95 -12.46 -12.51
CA VAL A 441 17.64 -13.43 -11.44
C VAL A 441 16.21 -13.91 -11.59
N VAL A 442 16.00 -15.23 -11.50
CA VAL A 442 14.69 -15.88 -11.59
C VAL A 442 14.39 -16.53 -10.26
N PHE A 443 13.22 -16.21 -9.71
CA PHE A 443 12.69 -16.73 -8.45
C PHE A 443 11.42 -17.51 -8.72
N ASN A 444 11.27 -18.66 -8.06
CA ASN A 444 10.00 -19.39 -8.03
C ASN A 444 9.40 -19.31 -6.61
N LYS A 445 8.07 -19.30 -6.49
CA LYS A 445 7.35 -19.41 -5.21
C LYS A 445 7.77 -20.68 -4.47
N ASN A 446 8.06 -20.56 -3.18
CA ASN A 446 8.40 -21.69 -2.34
C ASN A 446 7.13 -22.36 -1.80
N TYR A 447 6.70 -23.46 -2.41
CA TYR A 447 5.54 -24.22 -1.92
C TYR A 447 5.81 -25.02 -0.63
N GLU A 448 7.03 -24.98 -0.10
CA GLU A 448 7.39 -25.48 1.23
C GLU A 448 7.41 -24.39 2.31
N TYR A 449 7.17 -23.12 1.96
CA TYR A 449 7.10 -22.01 2.91
C TYR A 449 5.87 -22.10 3.81
N VAL A 450 6.05 -21.85 5.11
CA VAL A 450 5.01 -21.96 6.15
C VAL A 450 3.77 -21.11 5.87
N LEU A 451 3.93 -19.93 5.26
CA LEU A 451 2.82 -19.05 4.85
C LEU A 451 2.68 -18.94 3.32
N LYS A 452 2.95 -20.01 2.58
CA LYS A 452 2.79 -20.07 1.10
C LYS A 452 1.43 -19.61 0.55
N GLY A 453 0.35 -19.63 1.34
CA GLY A 453 -0.98 -19.11 0.94
C GLY A 453 -1.00 -17.58 0.75
N THR A 454 -0.08 -16.88 1.40
CA THR A 454 0.03 -15.40 1.41
C THR A 454 0.75 -14.81 0.19
N VAL A 455 1.14 -15.67 -0.77
CA VAL A 455 2.07 -15.34 -1.87
C VAL A 455 1.41 -15.69 -3.21
N ASN A 456 1.02 -14.68 -3.98
CA ASN A 456 0.23 -14.91 -5.19
C ASN A 456 1.08 -15.26 -6.42
N TYR A 457 2.17 -14.51 -6.69
CA TYR A 457 3.00 -14.75 -7.87
C TYR A 457 3.73 -16.09 -7.79
N LYS A 458 3.58 -16.93 -8.82
CA LYS A 458 4.27 -18.23 -8.94
C LYS A 458 5.76 -18.07 -9.25
N SER A 459 6.10 -17.00 -9.94
CA SER A 459 7.46 -16.66 -10.36
C SER A 459 7.67 -15.15 -10.26
N GLN A 460 8.89 -14.74 -9.91
CA GLN A 460 9.35 -13.37 -10.08
C GLN A 460 10.66 -13.34 -10.86
N VAL A 461 10.83 -12.35 -11.73
CA VAL A 461 12.06 -12.16 -12.51
C VAL A 461 12.56 -10.73 -12.35
N ILE A 462 13.83 -10.61 -11.96
CA ILE A 462 14.59 -9.36 -11.99
C ILE A 462 15.42 -9.38 -13.27
N GLN A 463 15.10 -8.54 -14.25
CA GLN A 463 15.97 -8.30 -15.40
C GLN A 463 17.07 -7.29 -15.05
N ILE A 464 18.28 -7.53 -15.52
CA ILE A 464 19.38 -6.57 -15.45
C ILE A 464 19.38 -5.76 -16.76
N VAL A 465 19.36 -4.43 -16.65
CA VAL A 465 19.27 -3.51 -17.80
C VAL A 465 20.37 -2.46 -17.74
N ASP A 466 20.86 -1.99 -18.89
CA ASP A 466 21.97 -1.04 -18.98
C ASP A 466 21.63 0.35 -18.43
N ASN A 467 20.35 0.75 -18.48
CA ASN A 467 19.87 2.10 -18.14
C ASN A 467 18.33 2.18 -18.07
N VAL A 468 17.82 3.37 -17.73
CA VAL A 468 16.39 3.69 -17.66
C VAL A 468 15.70 3.61 -19.03
N ASP A 469 16.34 4.05 -20.10
CA ASP A 469 15.73 4.02 -21.44
C ASP A 469 15.40 2.57 -21.87
N GLN A 470 16.31 1.63 -21.58
CA GLN A 470 16.06 0.20 -21.82
C GLN A 470 14.95 -0.35 -20.91
N ARG A 471 14.90 0.05 -19.63
CA ARG A 471 13.78 -0.31 -18.72
C ARG A 471 12.44 0.12 -19.33
N MET A 472 12.33 1.36 -19.77
CA MET A 472 11.07 1.90 -20.31
C MET A 472 10.71 1.27 -21.66
N GLN A 473 11.68 0.99 -22.53
CA GLN A 473 11.45 0.22 -23.76
C GLN A 473 10.95 -1.20 -23.48
N LEU A 474 11.46 -1.88 -22.45
CA LEU A 474 11.01 -3.21 -22.06
C LEU A 474 9.61 -3.18 -21.41
N PHE A 475 9.30 -2.15 -20.62
CA PHE A 475 7.96 -1.94 -20.06
C PHE A 475 6.93 -1.68 -21.17
N ALA A 476 7.19 -0.72 -22.07
CA ALA A 476 6.33 -0.42 -23.22
C ALA A 476 6.17 -1.60 -24.21
N ALA A 477 7.11 -2.56 -24.20
CA ALA A 477 7.02 -3.80 -24.96
C ALA A 477 6.30 -4.95 -24.20
N GLY A 478 5.75 -4.70 -23.01
CA GLY A 478 5.06 -5.71 -22.19
C GLY A 478 5.98 -6.76 -21.56
N GLN A 479 7.28 -6.47 -21.42
CA GLN A 479 8.29 -7.40 -20.90
C GLN A 479 8.66 -7.14 -19.43
N LEU A 480 8.18 -6.03 -18.85
CA LEU A 480 8.21 -5.75 -17.41
C LEU A 480 6.77 -5.53 -16.93
N SER A 481 6.44 -6.06 -15.76
CA SER A 481 5.16 -5.85 -15.06
C SER A 481 5.11 -4.50 -14.33
N VAL A 482 6.24 -3.83 -14.14
CA VAL A 482 6.37 -2.57 -13.38
C VAL A 482 7.59 -1.77 -13.84
N ALA A 483 7.49 -0.44 -13.79
CA ALA A 483 8.61 0.49 -13.96
C ALA A 483 8.47 1.73 -13.06
N GLY A 484 9.56 2.12 -12.39
CA GLY A 484 9.65 3.43 -11.70
C GLY A 484 9.86 4.55 -12.72
N LEU A 485 9.04 5.59 -12.65
CA LEU A 485 9.04 6.71 -13.60
C LEU A 485 10.08 7.78 -13.21
N THR A 486 11.02 8.07 -14.11
CA THR A 486 11.88 9.26 -14.01
C THR A 486 11.20 10.47 -14.67
N GLN A 487 11.76 11.67 -14.44
CA GLN A 487 11.28 12.91 -15.05
C GLN A 487 11.02 12.82 -16.55
N ASP A 488 11.97 12.25 -17.30
CA ASP A 488 11.95 12.28 -18.77
C ASP A 488 10.90 11.33 -19.37
N TYR A 489 10.33 10.42 -18.56
CA TYR A 489 9.26 9.49 -18.94
C TYR A 489 7.93 9.76 -18.24
N TYR A 490 7.90 10.45 -17.10
CA TYR A 490 6.68 10.63 -16.30
C TYR A 490 5.52 11.24 -17.10
N ALA A 491 5.79 12.23 -17.96
CA ALA A 491 4.76 12.90 -18.77
C ALA A 491 4.09 11.98 -19.83
N GLU A 492 4.70 10.85 -20.19
CA GLU A 492 4.09 9.82 -21.07
C GLU A 492 3.04 8.98 -20.32
N TYR A 493 3.22 8.80 -19.00
CA TYR A 493 2.40 7.91 -18.17
C TYR A 493 1.53 8.64 -17.13
N ALA A 494 1.65 9.96 -16.96
CA ALA A 494 1.02 10.71 -15.87
C ALA A 494 -0.52 10.56 -15.79
N GLU A 495 -1.19 10.31 -16.91
CA GLU A 495 -2.65 10.12 -17.02
C GLU A 495 -3.06 8.62 -17.07
N ASN A 496 -2.12 7.68 -16.85
CA ASN A 496 -2.40 6.24 -16.85
C ASN A 496 -2.92 5.81 -15.46
N PRO A 497 -4.08 5.13 -15.37
CA PRO A 497 -4.67 4.73 -14.08
C PRO A 497 -3.82 3.74 -13.27
N ASN A 498 -2.87 3.06 -13.91
CA ASN A 498 -1.93 2.13 -13.25
C ASN A 498 -0.65 2.83 -12.74
N VAL A 499 -0.62 4.17 -12.67
CA VAL A 499 0.43 4.94 -11.99
C VAL A 499 0.07 5.20 -10.54
N TYR A 500 0.89 4.62 -9.65
CA TYR A 500 0.80 4.83 -8.20
C TYR A 500 1.92 5.76 -7.75
N LYS A 501 1.56 6.82 -7.01
CA LYS A 501 2.52 7.68 -6.33
C LYS A 501 2.83 7.18 -4.92
N SER A 502 4.04 7.46 -4.45
CA SER A 502 4.48 7.25 -3.07
C SER A 502 5.06 8.56 -2.55
N TRP A 503 4.49 9.06 -1.45
CA TRP A 503 4.90 10.30 -0.80
C TRP A 503 6.25 10.14 -0.09
N ASP A 504 7.06 11.20 -0.09
CA ASP A 504 8.27 11.32 0.72
C ASP A 504 8.05 12.26 1.93
N GLY A 505 6.84 12.82 2.09
CA GLY A 505 6.46 13.66 3.24
C GLY A 505 7.18 15.01 3.34
N TYR A 506 7.92 15.45 2.32
CA TYR A 506 8.61 16.75 2.33
C TYR A 506 8.05 17.72 1.28
N PRO A 507 7.60 18.93 1.67
CA PRO A 507 7.22 19.97 0.72
C PRO A 507 8.46 20.66 0.14
N GLN A 508 8.27 21.39 -0.95
CA GLN A 508 9.22 22.31 -1.54
C GLN A 508 8.55 23.66 -1.81
N TYR A 509 9.30 24.73 -1.58
CA TYR A 509 8.87 26.10 -1.85
C TYR A 509 10.04 27.01 -2.20
N LEU A 510 9.73 28.13 -2.85
CA LEU A 510 10.59 29.30 -2.81
C LEU A 510 10.40 29.96 -1.43
N THR A 511 11.39 29.84 -0.55
CA THR A 511 11.43 30.66 0.66
C THR A 511 11.62 32.11 0.27
N ILE A 512 10.80 33.01 0.80
CA ILE A 512 11.00 34.45 0.70
C ILE A 512 11.72 34.92 1.97
N ASN A 513 12.72 35.77 1.82
CA ASN A 513 13.49 36.32 2.93
C ASN A 513 13.13 37.79 3.17
N LEU A 514 12.42 38.07 4.26
CA LEU A 514 12.12 39.45 4.71
C LEU A 514 13.01 39.90 5.87
N ALA A 515 13.80 38.99 6.45
CA ALA A 515 14.71 39.28 7.55
C ALA A 515 15.98 40.04 7.09
N ALA A 516 16.66 40.69 8.04
CA ALA A 516 18.00 41.22 7.79
C ALA A 516 19.04 40.08 7.70
N SER A 517 19.99 40.19 6.76
CA SER A 517 21.09 39.22 6.63
C SER A 517 21.93 39.14 7.91
N LYS A 518 22.26 37.92 8.35
CA LYS A 518 23.03 37.65 9.58
C LYS A 518 24.51 38.05 9.47
N TYR A 519 24.99 38.43 8.27
CA TYR A 519 26.27 39.11 8.11
C TYR A 519 26.23 40.59 8.51
N GLY A 520 25.05 41.15 8.80
CA GLY A 520 24.89 42.55 9.19
C GLY A 520 25.20 43.51 8.04
N VAL A 521 26.11 44.46 8.27
CA VAL A 521 26.44 45.53 7.31
C VAL A 521 27.15 45.06 6.04
N ASP A 522 27.77 43.87 6.07
CA ASP A 522 28.37 43.22 4.89
C ASP A 522 27.37 42.28 4.18
N GLY A 523 26.12 42.23 4.66
CA GLY A 523 25.05 41.40 4.11
C GLY A 523 24.37 41.97 2.87
N TYR A 524 23.62 41.12 2.19
CA TYR A 524 22.75 41.49 1.08
C TYR A 524 21.49 42.21 1.58
N ASP A 525 21.05 43.23 0.85
CA ASP A 525 19.92 44.07 1.17
C ASP A 525 18.83 43.95 0.08
N GLN A 526 17.69 43.39 0.46
CA GLN A 526 16.56 43.09 -0.44
C GLN A 526 15.92 44.37 -1.01
N PRO A 527 15.47 44.38 -2.29
CA PRO A 527 14.76 45.52 -2.87
C PRO A 527 13.39 45.72 -2.20
N THR A 528 12.95 46.98 -2.05
CA THR A 528 11.77 47.34 -1.23
C THR A 528 10.47 46.66 -1.64
N ILE A 529 10.32 46.31 -2.93
CA ILE A 529 9.15 45.56 -3.43
C ILE A 529 8.97 44.15 -2.81
N MET A 530 10.02 43.55 -2.22
CA MET A 530 9.90 42.26 -1.49
C MET A 530 8.93 42.35 -0.31
N PHE A 531 8.81 43.52 0.31
CA PHE A 531 7.93 43.78 1.45
C PHE A 531 6.48 44.04 1.00
N ASN A 532 6.24 44.32 -0.28
CA ASN A 532 4.91 44.51 -0.85
C ASN A 532 4.17 43.16 -0.98
N GLU A 533 3.01 43.03 -0.33
CA GLU A 533 2.18 41.82 -0.33
C GLU A 533 1.76 41.41 -1.75
N LYS A 534 1.28 42.37 -2.57
CA LYS A 534 0.85 42.10 -3.95
C LYS A 534 1.98 41.52 -4.81
N PHE A 535 3.24 41.93 -4.58
CA PHE A 535 4.38 41.33 -5.27
C PHE A 535 4.57 39.86 -4.89
N ARG A 536 4.49 39.52 -3.60
CA ARG A 536 4.60 38.13 -3.14
C ARG A 536 3.40 37.29 -3.60
N GLN A 537 2.18 37.83 -3.54
CA GLN A 537 0.98 37.21 -4.11
C GLN A 537 1.10 37.00 -5.63
N ALA A 538 1.74 37.92 -6.36
CA ALA A 538 2.01 37.75 -7.78
C ALA A 538 2.97 36.59 -8.05
N LEU A 539 3.98 36.37 -7.21
CA LEU A 539 4.79 35.15 -7.28
C LEU A 539 3.94 33.91 -6.96
N LEU A 540 3.10 33.96 -5.91
CA LEU A 540 2.25 32.85 -5.48
C LEU A 540 1.29 32.36 -6.57
N PHE A 541 0.50 33.28 -7.15
CA PHE A 541 -0.44 32.98 -8.23
C PHE A 541 0.25 32.85 -9.61
N GLY A 542 1.50 33.31 -9.72
CA GLY A 542 2.26 33.32 -10.98
C GLY A 542 3.04 32.04 -11.25
N PHE A 543 3.26 31.17 -10.25
CA PHE A 543 4.03 29.94 -10.41
C PHE A 543 3.17 28.81 -11.02
N ASP A 544 3.53 28.30 -12.20
CA ASP A 544 2.85 27.14 -12.79
C ASP A 544 3.35 25.85 -12.12
N ARG A 545 2.63 25.45 -11.06
CA ARG A 545 2.97 24.26 -10.25
C ARG A 545 2.76 22.97 -11.02
N LYS A 546 1.72 22.86 -11.86
CA LYS A 546 1.44 21.63 -12.63
C LYS A 546 2.51 21.39 -13.68
N TYR A 547 2.89 22.42 -14.44
CA TYR A 547 3.99 22.29 -15.39
C TYR A 547 5.30 21.96 -14.66
N TYR A 548 5.61 22.67 -13.56
CA TYR A 548 6.81 22.42 -12.78
C TYR A 548 6.89 20.99 -12.24
N ALA A 549 5.83 20.53 -11.56
CA ALA A 549 5.74 19.17 -11.01
C ALA A 549 5.83 18.10 -12.10
N ASN A 550 5.13 18.26 -13.22
CA ASN A 550 5.02 17.20 -14.23
C ASN A 550 6.16 17.21 -15.28
N ASN A 551 6.93 18.31 -15.41
CA ASN A 551 7.92 18.47 -16.50
C ASN A 551 9.30 18.92 -16.02
N VAL A 552 9.41 19.67 -14.90
CA VAL A 552 10.68 20.25 -14.42
C VAL A 552 11.25 19.51 -13.23
N TYR A 553 10.38 19.04 -12.33
CA TYR A 553 10.72 18.26 -11.14
C TYR A 553 9.79 17.04 -10.99
N ALA A 554 9.55 16.31 -12.09
CA ALA A 554 8.79 15.07 -12.04
C ALA A 554 9.56 13.92 -11.37
N PRO A 555 8.89 12.96 -10.70
CA PRO A 555 7.43 12.75 -10.68
C PRO A 555 6.73 13.30 -9.41
N ASN A 556 7.24 14.40 -8.82
CA ASN A 556 6.65 15.01 -7.63
C ASN A 556 5.22 15.52 -7.88
N THR A 557 4.45 15.84 -6.84
CA THR A 557 3.06 16.33 -6.97
C THR A 557 3.01 17.83 -6.71
N ALA A 558 2.34 18.59 -7.56
CA ALA A 558 2.11 20.01 -7.35
C ALA A 558 1.36 20.24 -6.01
N SER A 559 1.70 21.30 -5.28
CA SER A 559 0.99 21.68 -4.06
C SER A 559 0.94 23.19 -3.89
N LEU A 560 -0.26 23.72 -3.65
CA LEU A 560 -0.48 25.11 -3.24
C LEU A 560 -0.22 25.30 -1.72
N LEU A 561 -0.11 24.22 -0.95
CA LEU A 561 0.05 24.25 0.50
C LEU A 561 1.54 24.32 0.93
N PRO A 562 1.87 25.01 2.04
CA PRO A 562 3.22 25.00 2.62
C PRO A 562 3.62 23.63 3.22
N ILE A 563 2.64 22.78 3.51
CA ILE A 563 2.77 21.44 4.09
C ILE A 563 2.75 20.34 3.02
N PRO A 564 3.12 19.08 3.35
CA PRO A 564 2.85 17.94 2.47
C PRO A 564 1.37 17.84 2.10
N LEU A 565 1.08 17.54 0.84
CA LEU A 565 -0.28 17.43 0.32
C LEU A 565 -1.05 16.25 0.94
N ASP A 566 -0.30 15.25 1.45
CA ASP A 566 -0.76 14.06 2.17
C ASP A 566 -0.91 14.26 3.70
N THR A 567 -0.79 15.50 4.21
CA THR A 567 -0.97 15.78 5.64
C THR A 567 -2.45 15.89 6.03
N LYS A 568 -2.85 15.09 7.03
CA LYS A 568 -4.16 15.08 7.71
C LYS A 568 -4.17 15.93 8.98
N SER A 569 -5.32 16.13 9.63
CA SER A 569 -5.31 16.56 11.04
C SER A 569 -4.85 15.38 11.91
N TYR A 570 -5.60 14.30 11.93
CA TYR A 570 -5.28 13.07 12.66
C TYR A 570 -4.91 11.96 11.68
N ILE A 571 -4.03 11.04 12.11
CA ILE A 571 -3.64 9.88 11.29
C ILE A 571 -4.87 9.02 10.90
N GLN A 572 -5.91 9.04 11.74
CA GLN A 572 -7.19 8.35 11.52
C GLN A 572 -8.21 9.12 10.66
N ASP A 573 -7.92 10.34 10.18
CA ASP A 573 -8.81 11.02 9.23
C ASP A 573 -8.85 10.29 7.88
N PRO A 574 -10.03 10.18 7.22
CA PRO A 574 -10.14 9.66 5.86
C PRO A 574 -9.72 10.67 4.78
N LEU A 575 -9.58 11.96 5.12
CA LEU A 575 -9.23 13.05 4.19
C LEU A 575 -7.89 13.69 4.58
N TYR A 576 -7.08 14.05 3.58
CA TYR A 576 -6.01 15.03 3.75
C TYR A 576 -6.61 16.43 3.91
N TYR A 577 -5.89 17.39 4.53
CA TYR A 577 -6.40 18.76 4.64
C TYR A 577 -6.69 19.39 3.26
N SER A 578 -5.86 19.06 2.26
CA SER A 578 -6.00 19.42 0.84
C SER A 578 -7.30 18.92 0.18
N GLU A 579 -8.04 18.03 0.84
CA GLU A 579 -9.31 17.47 0.37
C GLU A 579 -10.48 17.85 1.29
N SER A 580 -10.22 18.62 2.35
CA SER A 580 -11.21 19.01 3.35
C SER A 580 -12.22 20.04 2.80
N PRO A 581 -13.47 20.04 3.28
CA PRO A 581 -14.44 21.09 2.96
C PRO A 581 -13.96 22.50 3.34
N ALA A 582 -13.11 22.62 4.36
CA ALA A 582 -12.58 23.90 4.83
C ALA A 582 -11.57 24.49 3.82
N HIS A 583 -10.58 23.70 3.38
CA HIS A 583 -9.66 24.10 2.31
C HIS A 583 -10.40 24.52 1.04
N LEU A 584 -11.36 23.71 0.59
CA LEU A 584 -12.16 24.00 -0.59
C LEU A 584 -12.98 25.31 -0.45
N ALA A 585 -13.47 25.62 0.75
CA ALA A 585 -14.14 26.89 1.02
C ALA A 585 -13.19 28.10 0.99
N VAL A 586 -11.92 27.96 1.43
CA VAL A 586 -10.90 29.01 1.25
C VAL A 586 -10.59 29.21 -0.23
N LEU A 587 -10.41 28.14 -1.00
CA LEU A 587 -10.21 28.24 -2.45
C LEU A 587 -11.39 28.94 -3.14
N GLU A 588 -12.64 28.60 -2.80
CA GLU A 588 -13.82 29.31 -3.33
C GLU A 588 -13.83 30.80 -2.94
N ALA A 589 -13.53 31.13 -1.67
CA ALA A 589 -13.51 32.51 -1.18
C ALA A 589 -12.47 33.39 -1.90
N PHE A 590 -11.28 32.84 -2.22
CA PHE A 590 -10.27 33.52 -3.04
C PHE A 590 -10.52 33.38 -4.55
N GLY A 591 -11.58 32.71 -4.99
CA GLY A 591 -11.87 32.46 -6.41
C GLY A 591 -10.75 31.70 -7.13
N ILE A 592 -10.21 30.68 -6.48
CA ILE A 592 -9.18 29.77 -6.98
C ILE A 592 -9.88 28.49 -7.43
N ASP A 593 -9.69 28.10 -8.69
CA ASP A 593 -10.10 26.77 -9.17
C ASP A 593 -9.07 25.74 -8.66
N PRO A 594 -9.47 24.73 -7.85
CA PRO A 594 -8.54 23.74 -7.32
C PRO A 594 -7.75 23.02 -8.42
N THR A 595 -8.33 22.84 -9.61
CA THR A 595 -7.66 22.17 -10.74
C THR A 595 -6.47 22.95 -11.31
N THR A 596 -6.22 24.19 -10.84
CA THR A 596 -5.06 25.03 -11.22
C THR A 596 -3.88 24.98 -10.25
N GLU A 597 -4.03 24.39 -9.06
CA GLU A 597 -3.07 24.54 -7.94
C GLU A 597 -2.74 26.02 -7.63
N GLY A 598 -3.70 26.93 -7.81
CA GLY A 598 -3.50 28.36 -7.65
C GLY A 598 -2.66 29.04 -8.73
N TYR A 599 -2.39 28.40 -9.89
CA TYR A 599 -1.78 29.10 -11.02
C TYR A 599 -2.82 29.96 -11.76
N ILE A 600 -2.79 31.27 -11.52
CA ILE A 600 -3.73 32.26 -12.06
C ILE A 600 -2.94 33.41 -12.71
N PRO A 601 -2.37 33.21 -13.92
CA PRO A 601 -1.39 34.12 -14.50
C PRO A 601 -1.92 35.55 -14.71
N ASP A 602 -3.17 35.74 -15.13
CA ASP A 602 -3.75 37.09 -15.30
C ASP A 602 -3.85 37.86 -13.96
N ARG A 603 -4.18 37.17 -12.87
CA ARG A 603 -4.22 37.74 -11.50
C ARG A 603 -2.80 38.11 -11.06
N ALA A 604 -1.84 37.21 -11.25
CA ALA A 604 -0.44 37.44 -10.95
C ALA A 604 0.13 38.66 -11.71
N VAL A 605 -0.15 38.77 -13.01
CA VAL A 605 0.28 39.90 -13.83
C VAL A 605 -0.38 41.21 -13.37
N SER A 606 -1.65 41.21 -12.94
CA SER A 606 -2.27 42.42 -12.37
C SER A 606 -1.56 42.86 -11.09
N LEU A 607 -1.42 41.96 -10.11
CA LEU A 607 -0.80 42.22 -8.81
C LEU A 607 0.66 42.69 -8.94
N PHE A 608 1.43 42.06 -9.84
CA PHE A 608 2.80 42.48 -10.14
C PHE A 608 2.86 43.90 -10.70
N ASN A 609 1.97 44.25 -11.66
CA ASN A 609 1.97 45.59 -12.26
C ASN A 609 1.56 46.67 -11.25
N GLU A 610 0.69 46.37 -10.29
CA GLU A 610 0.36 47.27 -9.17
C GLU A 610 1.56 47.48 -8.24
N ALA A 611 2.15 46.38 -7.73
CA ALA A 611 3.33 46.45 -6.86
C ALA A 611 4.51 47.17 -7.52
N TYR A 612 4.74 46.94 -8.82
CA TYR A 612 5.78 47.61 -9.59
C TYR A 612 5.49 49.10 -9.79
N ALA A 613 4.21 49.50 -9.97
CA ALA A 613 3.83 50.91 -10.06
C ALA A 613 4.00 51.63 -8.71
N GLU A 614 3.67 50.97 -7.60
CA GLU A 614 3.92 51.45 -6.23
C GLU A 614 5.42 51.61 -5.97
N TRP A 615 6.23 50.60 -6.31
CA TRP A 615 7.68 50.61 -6.19
C TRP A 615 8.37 51.71 -7.03
N VAL A 616 7.87 51.99 -8.23
CA VAL A 616 8.33 53.12 -9.05
C VAL A 616 7.89 54.46 -8.46
N ALA A 617 6.75 54.53 -7.77
CA ALA A 617 6.29 55.75 -7.08
C ALA A 617 7.13 56.09 -5.82
N GLU A 618 7.78 55.10 -5.18
CA GLU A 618 8.84 55.33 -4.18
C GLU A 618 10.08 56.04 -4.75
N GLY A 619 10.24 56.06 -6.08
CA GLY A 619 11.36 56.67 -6.80
C GLY A 619 12.36 55.67 -7.39
N ASN A 620 12.08 54.36 -7.33
CA ASN A 620 12.90 53.33 -7.95
C ASN A 620 12.74 53.31 -9.49
N THR A 621 13.70 52.74 -10.21
CA THR A 621 13.72 52.73 -11.68
C THR A 621 14.40 51.50 -12.28
N GLY A 622 13.90 51.03 -13.43
CA GLY A 622 14.42 49.85 -14.13
C GLY A 622 13.79 48.55 -13.60
N PRO A 623 14.26 47.37 -14.05
CA PRO A 623 13.72 46.11 -13.56
C PRO A 623 14.12 45.84 -12.10
N VAL A 624 13.20 45.26 -11.35
CA VAL A 624 13.44 44.69 -10.02
C VAL A 624 14.48 43.57 -10.14
N SER A 625 15.64 43.73 -9.49
CA SER A 625 16.71 42.73 -9.47
C SER A 625 16.57 41.81 -8.25
N ILE A 626 16.16 40.56 -8.47
CA ILE A 626 15.98 39.54 -7.43
C ILE A 626 17.21 38.62 -7.35
N LYS A 627 17.84 38.49 -6.17
CA LYS A 627 18.91 37.52 -5.88
C LYS A 627 18.31 36.16 -5.50
N LEU A 628 18.31 35.23 -6.46
CA LEU A 628 17.99 33.82 -6.25
C LEU A 628 19.29 33.03 -6.01
N ILE A 629 19.52 32.53 -4.79
CA ILE A 629 20.70 31.67 -4.53
C ILE A 629 20.43 30.21 -4.91
N SER A 630 21.46 29.50 -5.38
CA SER A 630 21.39 28.07 -5.66
C SER A 630 22.74 27.37 -5.55
N ALA A 631 22.71 26.07 -5.32
CA ALA A 631 23.86 25.19 -5.53
C ALA A 631 24.13 25.03 -7.04
N ASN A 632 25.40 24.84 -7.40
CA ASN A 632 25.87 24.80 -8.80
C ASN A 632 25.92 23.39 -9.42
N ASP A 633 25.24 22.41 -8.83
CA ASP A 633 25.03 21.10 -9.43
C ASP A 633 23.94 21.15 -10.52
N GLU A 634 23.91 20.13 -11.38
CA GLU A 634 23.03 20.07 -12.55
C GLU A 634 21.53 20.07 -12.17
N PHE A 635 21.17 19.32 -11.14
CA PHE A 635 19.80 19.21 -10.65
C PHE A 635 19.29 20.55 -10.08
N SER A 636 19.99 21.13 -9.12
CA SER A 636 19.64 22.45 -8.56
C SER A 636 19.55 23.52 -9.66
N THR A 637 20.48 23.50 -10.62
CA THR A 637 20.53 24.42 -11.77
C THR A 637 19.29 24.30 -12.66
N LYS A 638 18.85 23.07 -12.98
CA LYS A 638 17.64 22.80 -13.77
C LYS A 638 16.40 23.43 -13.12
N LEU A 639 16.26 23.24 -11.80
CA LEU A 639 15.11 23.76 -11.05
C LEU A 639 15.07 25.30 -11.01
N VAL A 640 16.16 25.97 -10.62
CA VAL A 640 16.16 27.44 -10.48
C VAL A 640 16.15 28.18 -11.82
N THR A 641 16.60 27.53 -12.91
CA THR A 641 16.53 28.09 -14.26
C THR A 641 15.08 28.17 -14.76
N TYR A 642 14.22 27.22 -14.39
CA TYR A 642 12.77 27.36 -14.62
C TYR A 642 12.21 28.57 -13.86
N VAL A 643 12.50 28.70 -12.56
CA VAL A 643 12.02 29.81 -11.71
C VAL A 643 12.34 31.17 -12.34
N LYS A 644 13.58 31.35 -12.81
CA LYS A 644 14.02 32.53 -13.55
C LYS A 644 13.20 32.73 -14.83
N ASN A 645 13.24 31.75 -15.73
CA ASN A 645 12.68 31.90 -17.08
C ASN A 645 11.16 32.10 -17.07
N HIS A 646 10.46 31.44 -16.14
CA HIS A 646 9.01 31.51 -15.99
C HIS A 646 8.55 32.92 -15.60
N TYR A 647 9.03 33.45 -14.47
CA TYR A 647 8.64 34.79 -14.01
C TYR A 647 9.14 35.92 -14.93
N GLU A 648 10.33 35.80 -15.53
CA GLU A 648 10.83 36.78 -16.51
C GLU A 648 10.00 36.80 -17.81
N THR A 649 9.41 35.66 -18.19
CA THR A 649 8.47 35.57 -19.31
C THR A 649 7.08 36.10 -18.93
N LEU A 650 6.59 35.80 -17.72
CA LEU A 650 5.27 36.19 -17.24
C LEU A 650 5.14 37.71 -17.00
N PHE A 651 6.15 38.34 -16.39
CA PHE A 651 6.09 39.74 -15.96
C PHE A 651 6.82 40.73 -16.87
N GLY A 652 7.79 40.24 -17.67
CA GLY A 652 8.61 41.02 -18.60
C GLY A 652 9.97 41.42 -18.02
N THR A 653 11.02 41.19 -18.81
CA THR A 653 12.42 41.51 -18.46
C THR A 653 12.73 43.01 -18.41
N ASP A 654 11.80 43.87 -18.82
CA ASP A 654 11.81 45.31 -18.59
C ASP A 654 11.44 45.70 -17.14
N LYS A 655 10.82 44.78 -16.38
CA LYS A 655 10.31 45.03 -15.02
C LYS A 655 10.85 44.09 -13.95
N ILE A 656 11.29 42.87 -14.28
CA ILE A 656 11.95 41.95 -13.34
C ILE A 656 13.16 41.26 -13.98
N LEU A 657 14.21 41.08 -13.21
CA LEU A 657 15.36 40.23 -13.52
C LEU A 657 15.70 39.36 -12.32
N ILE A 658 15.63 38.03 -12.49
CA ILE A 658 16.04 37.05 -11.51
C ILE A 658 17.51 36.69 -11.77
N ASN A 659 18.38 37.15 -10.88
CA ASN A 659 19.81 36.96 -10.94
C ASN A 659 20.19 35.76 -10.08
N ILE A 660 20.49 34.63 -10.73
CA ILE A 660 20.84 33.38 -10.06
C ILE A 660 22.30 33.44 -9.59
N ALA A 661 22.49 33.43 -8.27
CA ALA A 661 23.79 33.40 -7.61
C ALA A 661 24.19 31.96 -7.29
N PHE A 662 24.84 31.30 -8.24
CA PHE A 662 25.36 29.94 -8.10
C PHE A 662 26.59 29.87 -7.19
N SER A 663 26.64 28.88 -6.30
CA SER A 663 27.80 28.57 -5.45
C SER A 663 27.91 27.07 -5.19
N SER A 664 28.98 26.59 -4.52
CA SER A 664 29.05 25.18 -4.11
C SER A 664 27.96 24.84 -3.08
N PRO A 665 27.53 23.57 -2.94
CA PRO A 665 26.46 23.20 -2.01
C PRO A 665 26.66 23.71 -0.58
N ASP A 666 27.89 23.68 -0.06
CA ASP A 666 28.20 24.16 1.29
C ASP A 666 28.24 25.69 1.41
N ALA A 667 28.64 26.40 0.36
CA ALA A 667 28.52 27.85 0.29
C ALA A 667 27.05 28.28 0.20
N ASN A 668 26.23 27.57 -0.59
CA ASN A 668 24.79 27.83 -0.69
C ASN A 668 24.09 27.60 0.66
N ARG A 669 24.41 26.50 1.37
CA ARG A 669 23.94 26.23 2.74
C ARG A 669 24.33 27.35 3.73
N LEU A 670 25.50 27.98 3.56
CA LEU A 670 25.94 29.10 4.38
C LEU A 670 25.16 30.39 4.07
N GLU A 671 24.92 30.70 2.80
CA GLU A 671 24.08 31.84 2.37
C GLU A 671 22.63 31.68 2.83
N ILE A 672 22.08 30.47 2.77
CA ILE A 672 20.75 30.11 3.30
C ILE A 672 20.71 30.38 4.82
N ARG A 673 21.66 29.80 5.57
CA ARG A 673 21.72 29.92 7.03
C ARG A 673 21.83 31.38 7.50
N ASN A 674 22.55 32.21 6.73
CA ASN A 674 22.78 33.61 7.04
C ASN A 674 21.75 34.58 6.42
N TRP A 675 20.67 34.07 5.80
CA TRP A 675 19.60 34.89 5.21
C TRP A 675 20.13 35.93 4.21
N ASN A 676 21.05 35.50 3.34
CA ASN A 676 21.76 36.40 2.44
C ASN A 676 21.19 36.38 1.01
N PHE A 677 19.87 36.38 0.85
CA PHE A 677 19.16 36.19 -0.43
C PHE A 677 17.80 36.92 -0.45
N ASP A 678 17.17 37.04 -1.62
CA ASP A 678 15.75 37.42 -1.72
C ASP A 678 14.85 36.18 -1.69
N ILE A 679 15.17 35.24 -2.58
CA ILE A 679 14.51 33.93 -2.67
C ILE A 679 15.53 32.80 -2.75
N SER A 680 15.13 31.62 -2.27
CA SER A 680 15.86 30.36 -2.50
C SER A 680 14.88 29.19 -2.54
N LEU A 681 15.18 28.17 -3.35
CA LEU A 681 14.31 27.00 -3.51
C LEU A 681 14.75 25.91 -2.53
N ASN A 682 13.92 25.62 -1.52
CA ASN A 682 14.25 24.70 -0.44
C ASN A 682 13.16 23.64 -0.26
N SER A 683 13.57 22.45 0.18
CA SER A 683 12.66 21.41 0.69
C SER A 683 12.88 21.26 2.19
N VAL A 684 11.90 21.73 2.97
CA VAL A 684 11.95 21.80 4.44
C VAL A 684 10.55 21.52 4.97
N GLY A 685 10.44 20.62 5.94
CA GLY A 685 9.17 20.21 6.53
C GLY A 685 9.39 19.08 7.54
N PHE A 686 8.31 18.46 7.98
CA PHE A 686 8.33 17.38 8.97
C PHE A 686 7.99 16.06 8.29
N GLY A 687 8.68 14.97 8.66
CA GLY A 687 8.45 13.64 8.08
C GLY A 687 7.18 12.95 8.61
N ALA A 688 6.06 13.67 8.68
CA ALA A 688 4.78 13.21 9.23
C ALA A 688 3.61 13.63 8.34
N SER A 689 2.71 12.69 8.05
CA SER A 689 1.48 12.88 7.25
C SER A 689 0.25 13.25 8.10
N TYR A 690 0.47 13.82 9.29
CA TYR A 690 -0.58 14.22 10.23
C TYR A 690 -0.19 15.49 11.00
N GLY A 691 -1.14 16.09 11.73
CA GLY A 691 -0.94 17.30 12.50
C GLY A 691 -0.95 18.58 11.66
N ALA A 692 -1.82 18.66 10.64
CA ALA A 692 -1.88 19.77 9.70
C ALA A 692 -1.96 21.16 10.37
N TRP A 693 -2.68 21.31 11.48
CA TRP A 693 -2.78 22.60 12.21
C TRP A 693 -1.41 23.12 12.64
N TRP A 694 -0.61 22.30 13.33
CA TRP A 694 0.70 22.71 13.80
C TRP A 694 1.70 22.84 12.65
N GLN A 695 1.69 21.90 11.70
CA GLN A 695 2.60 21.94 10.55
C GLN A 695 2.41 23.18 9.66
N TYR A 696 1.16 23.60 9.42
CA TYR A 696 0.86 24.69 8.50
C TYR A 696 1.53 25.99 8.93
N GLN A 697 1.22 26.43 10.15
CA GLN A 697 1.73 27.69 10.69
C GLN A 697 3.21 27.64 11.07
N ALA A 698 3.70 26.47 11.50
CA ALA A 698 5.11 26.20 11.72
C ALA A 698 5.96 26.50 10.47
N ILE A 699 5.50 26.06 9.29
CA ILE A 699 6.20 26.32 8.03
C ILE A 699 5.91 27.72 7.48
N ALA A 700 4.63 28.13 7.46
CA ALA A 700 4.20 29.37 6.80
C ALA A 700 4.60 30.66 7.54
N PHE A 701 4.58 30.66 8.88
CA PHE A 701 4.66 31.89 9.67
C PHE A 701 5.74 31.89 10.76
N PHE A 702 6.11 30.73 11.32
CA PHE A 702 6.98 30.68 12.52
C PHE A 702 8.32 29.94 12.33
N GLY A 703 8.68 29.61 11.09
CA GLY A 703 9.80 28.71 10.77
C GLY A 703 11.16 29.06 11.38
N ASN A 704 11.47 30.33 11.65
CA ASN A 704 12.67 30.72 12.38
C ASN A 704 12.63 30.30 13.86
N LEU A 705 11.50 30.49 14.53
CA LEU A 705 11.33 30.28 15.97
C LEU A 705 11.48 28.81 16.36
N ILE A 706 11.10 27.92 15.45
CA ILE A 706 11.20 26.45 15.58
C ILE A 706 12.49 25.86 14.97
N GLY A 707 13.50 26.68 14.70
CA GLY A 707 14.83 26.23 14.25
C GLY A 707 15.03 26.07 12.73
N GLY A 708 13.95 26.13 11.93
CA GLY A 708 13.98 26.23 10.47
C GLY A 708 14.70 27.48 9.93
N GLY A 709 15.02 28.44 10.81
CA GLY A 709 15.84 29.62 10.52
C GLY A 709 17.26 29.32 10.03
N ASN A 710 17.77 28.10 10.24
CA ASN A 710 19.04 27.63 9.65
C ASN A 710 18.87 27.00 8.25
N LEU A 711 17.63 26.79 7.81
CA LEU A 711 17.24 26.13 6.56
C LEU A 711 16.57 27.09 5.56
N GLY A 712 16.52 28.40 5.87
CA GLY A 712 16.02 29.45 4.98
C GLY A 712 14.63 30.00 5.33
N LEU A 713 13.93 29.44 6.31
CA LEU A 713 12.68 30.01 6.81
C LEU A 713 12.97 31.24 7.69
N SER A 714 12.73 32.43 7.14
CA SER A 714 13.01 33.71 7.80
C SER A 714 11.86 34.18 8.72
N GLN A 715 10.66 33.64 8.54
CA GLN A 715 9.41 34.01 9.19
C GLN A 715 9.46 33.70 10.72
N PRO A 716 8.96 34.58 11.61
CA PRO A 716 8.10 35.74 11.32
C PRO A 716 8.86 37.04 11.01
N ASN A 717 10.19 37.03 10.90
CA ASN A 717 10.97 38.26 10.85
C ASN A 717 10.77 39.04 9.54
N ASP A 718 10.43 40.32 9.65
CA ASP A 718 10.36 41.29 8.55
C ASP A 718 11.08 42.59 8.96
N LYS A 719 12.21 42.90 8.30
CA LYS A 719 13.04 44.07 8.61
C LYS A 719 12.38 45.41 8.25
N SER A 720 11.28 45.42 7.49
CA SER A 720 10.55 46.63 7.11
C SER A 720 9.62 47.14 8.22
N GLN A 721 9.22 46.25 9.15
CA GLN A 721 8.30 46.54 10.23
C GLN A 721 9.04 47.06 11.48
N THR A 722 8.38 47.91 12.27
CA THR A 722 9.05 48.68 13.34
C THR A 722 9.50 47.88 14.55
N ASP A 723 8.92 46.70 14.75
CA ASP A 723 9.27 45.69 15.76
C ASP A 723 10.08 44.51 15.18
N GLY A 724 10.19 44.43 13.86
CA GLY A 724 10.85 43.36 13.13
C GLY A 724 9.98 42.15 12.79
N LEU A 725 8.65 42.23 12.94
CA LEU A 725 7.72 41.11 12.71
C LEU A 725 6.78 41.40 11.54
N GLY A 726 6.55 40.42 10.65
CA GLY A 726 5.67 40.57 9.49
C GLY A 726 4.21 40.84 9.88
N GLY A 727 3.48 41.60 9.05
CA GLY A 727 2.14 42.13 9.40
C GLY A 727 1.12 41.08 9.86
N TYR A 728 1.13 39.90 9.26
CA TYR A 728 0.31 38.73 9.66
C TYR A 728 0.45 38.35 11.14
N TYR A 729 1.60 38.62 11.77
CA TYR A 729 1.83 38.26 13.18
C TYR A 729 0.82 38.94 14.10
N HIS A 730 0.40 40.17 13.75
CA HIS A 730 -0.53 40.99 14.54
C HIS A 730 -1.96 41.02 13.97
N GLU A 731 -2.27 40.21 12.96
CA GLU A 731 -3.59 40.20 12.35
C GLU A 731 -4.62 39.59 13.31
N GLU A 732 -5.72 40.31 13.57
CA GLU A 732 -6.86 39.78 14.32
C GLU A 732 -7.61 38.74 13.47
N VAL A 733 -7.43 37.46 13.80
CA VAL A 733 -8.18 36.35 13.21
C VAL A 733 -9.40 36.02 14.08
N THR A 734 -10.40 35.32 13.51
CA THR A 734 -11.58 34.86 14.27
C THR A 734 -11.95 33.44 13.83
N ILE A 735 -11.96 32.50 14.77
CA ILE A 735 -12.10 31.06 14.50
C ILE A 735 -13.16 30.50 15.46
N ASP A 736 -14.10 29.71 14.94
CA ASP A 736 -15.05 28.96 15.77
C ASP A 736 -14.39 27.64 16.21
N LEU A 737 -14.24 27.46 17.53
CA LEU A 737 -13.68 26.30 18.20
C LEU A 737 -14.62 25.88 19.35
N THR A 738 -15.94 26.01 19.13
CA THR A 738 -16.97 25.72 20.14
C THR A 738 -16.86 24.28 20.66
N THR A 739 -16.57 23.31 19.78
CA THR A 739 -16.39 21.90 20.16
C THR A 739 -15.23 21.74 21.15
N THR A 740 -14.10 22.38 20.87
CA THR A 740 -12.90 22.34 21.71
C THR A 740 -13.11 23.06 23.04
N TYR A 741 -13.89 24.15 23.06
CA TYR A 741 -14.29 24.81 24.29
C TYR A 741 -15.18 23.92 25.17
N GLU A 742 -16.19 23.26 24.59
CA GLU A 742 -17.05 22.32 25.33
C GLU A 742 -16.23 21.17 25.92
N TYR A 743 -15.28 20.60 25.17
CA TYR A 743 -14.33 19.59 25.66
C TYR A 743 -13.44 20.10 26.82
N LEU A 744 -12.84 21.28 26.69
CA LEU A 744 -11.97 21.85 27.74
C LEU A 744 -12.74 22.17 29.03
N VAL A 745 -14.01 22.58 28.90
CA VAL A 745 -14.90 22.81 30.05
C VAL A 745 -15.33 21.49 30.72
N GLU A 746 -15.53 20.41 29.96
CA GLU A 746 -15.77 19.06 30.52
C GLU A 746 -14.51 18.48 31.20
N LEU A 747 -13.33 18.70 30.61
CA LEU A 747 -12.03 18.28 31.16
C LEU A 747 -11.72 18.97 32.51
N GLY A 748 -11.99 20.29 32.59
CA GLY A 748 -11.95 21.09 33.81
C GLY A 748 -10.58 21.61 34.23
N GLU A 749 -10.54 22.87 34.70
CA GLU A 749 -9.31 23.57 35.10
C GLU A 749 -8.49 22.81 36.15
N ASP A 750 -9.12 22.31 37.22
CA ASP A 750 -8.43 21.57 38.29
C ASP A 750 -7.67 20.35 37.74
N TYR A 751 -8.25 19.61 36.78
CA TYR A 751 -7.59 18.46 36.14
C TYR A 751 -6.43 18.90 35.26
N MET A 752 -6.62 19.95 34.45
CA MET A 752 -5.56 20.46 33.58
C MET A 752 -4.36 21.00 34.38
N ILE A 753 -4.61 21.64 35.52
CA ILE A 753 -3.58 22.08 36.46
C ILE A 753 -2.86 20.87 37.10
N ASP A 754 -3.60 19.89 37.61
CA ASP A 754 -3.03 18.69 38.27
C ASP A 754 -2.24 17.78 37.31
N ASN A 755 -2.41 17.92 35.98
CA ASN A 755 -1.70 17.16 34.95
C ASN A 755 -0.69 18.01 34.13
N GLU A 756 -0.36 19.22 34.58
CA GLU A 756 0.62 20.13 33.95
C GLU A 756 0.29 20.53 32.48
N LEU A 757 -1.00 20.60 32.13
CA LEU A 757 -1.50 20.91 30.77
C LEU A 757 -1.59 22.43 30.50
N GLU A 758 -0.44 23.09 30.34
CA GLU A 758 -0.36 24.55 30.20
C GLU A 758 -1.09 25.09 28.95
N GLY A 759 -0.89 24.47 27.79
CA GLY A 759 -1.51 24.95 26.56
C GLY A 759 -3.01 24.66 26.47
N HIS A 760 -3.51 23.62 27.15
CA HIS A 760 -4.95 23.40 27.30
C HIS A 760 -5.61 24.54 28.11
N LEU A 761 -4.97 24.99 29.20
CA LEU A 761 -5.44 26.10 30.03
C LEU A 761 -5.40 27.44 29.26
N LEU A 762 -4.33 27.68 28.49
CA LEU A 762 -4.23 28.86 27.62
C LEU A 762 -5.32 28.86 26.54
N LEU A 763 -5.60 27.71 25.93
CA LEU A 763 -6.67 27.57 24.93
C LEU A 763 -8.06 27.82 25.55
N LEU A 764 -8.33 27.29 26.74
CA LEU A 764 -9.58 27.54 27.46
C LEU A 764 -9.79 29.05 27.70
N GLY A 765 -8.78 29.73 28.24
CA GLY A 765 -8.82 31.19 28.47
C GLY A 765 -8.98 32.01 27.19
N TYR A 766 -8.42 31.56 26.07
CA TYR A 766 -8.64 32.18 24.75
C TYR A 766 -10.06 31.95 24.20
N LEU A 767 -10.78 30.92 24.67
CA LEU A 767 -12.13 30.55 24.22
C LEU A 767 -13.25 30.97 25.19
N GLU A 768 -12.94 31.47 26.40
CA GLU A 768 -13.93 32.05 27.32
C GLU A 768 -14.67 33.26 26.72
N ALA A 769 -15.95 33.43 27.04
CA ALA A 769 -16.73 34.59 26.62
C ALA A 769 -16.16 35.91 27.17
N THR A 770 -15.92 36.88 26.29
CA THR A 770 -15.45 38.22 26.67
C THR A 770 -16.63 39.17 26.81
N THR A 771 -16.66 39.97 27.88
CA THR A 771 -17.69 40.99 28.11
C THR A 771 -17.08 42.38 28.26
N ASP A 772 -17.80 43.40 27.78
CA ASP A 772 -17.45 44.81 28.01
C ASP A 772 -17.69 45.19 29.48
N GLU A 773 -16.62 45.56 30.20
CA GLU A 773 -16.65 45.84 31.65
C GLU A 773 -17.63 46.95 32.07
N VAL A 774 -18.05 47.82 31.15
CA VAL A 774 -18.85 49.01 31.43
C VAL A 774 -20.35 48.78 31.19
N SER A 775 -20.70 47.94 30.22
CA SER A 775 -22.08 47.65 29.79
C SER A 775 -22.55 46.23 30.11
N GLY A 776 -21.63 45.29 30.36
CA GLY A 776 -21.92 43.87 30.56
C GLY A 776 -22.40 43.15 29.30
N ALA A 777 -22.23 43.74 28.12
CA ALA A 777 -22.53 43.09 26.84
C ALA A 777 -21.41 42.12 26.45
N VAL A 778 -21.78 40.96 25.90
CA VAL A 778 -20.81 40.03 25.30
C VAL A 778 -20.21 40.67 24.04
N THR A 779 -18.88 40.67 23.94
CA THR A 779 -18.11 41.21 22.80
C THR A 779 -17.42 40.11 21.98
N LYS A 780 -17.26 38.93 22.57
CA LYS A 780 -16.83 37.68 21.95
C LYS A 780 -17.55 36.54 22.67
N GLU A 781 -18.34 35.75 21.97
CA GLU A 781 -19.03 34.60 22.56
C GLU A 781 -18.02 33.53 23.03
N ALA A 782 -18.45 32.63 23.92
CA ALA A 782 -17.65 31.47 24.28
C ALA A 782 -17.51 30.52 23.09
N GLY A 783 -16.40 29.76 23.03
CA GLY A 783 -16.09 28.89 21.89
C GLY A 783 -15.48 29.62 20.69
N ILE A 784 -15.56 30.95 20.62
CA ILE A 784 -14.95 31.73 19.54
C ILE A 784 -13.56 32.19 19.96
N TYR A 785 -12.52 31.77 19.22
CA TYR A 785 -11.23 32.44 19.27
C TYR A 785 -11.33 33.79 18.56
N LYS A 786 -10.82 34.84 19.19
CA LYS A 786 -10.56 36.12 18.53
C LYS A 786 -9.34 36.80 19.14
N GLY A 787 -8.34 37.07 18.33
CA GLY A 787 -7.07 37.67 18.75
C GLY A 787 -5.99 37.58 17.66
N PRO A 788 -4.74 37.96 17.98
CA PRO A 788 -3.63 37.93 17.04
C PRO A 788 -3.30 36.52 16.55
N LEU A 789 -3.05 36.36 15.25
CA LEU A 789 -2.59 35.09 14.66
C LEU A 789 -1.33 34.52 15.34
N SER A 790 -0.46 35.37 15.91
CA SER A 790 0.68 34.92 16.72
C SER A 790 0.29 34.06 17.90
N ASP A 791 -0.83 34.37 18.57
CA ASP A 791 -1.11 33.87 19.91
C ASP A 791 -1.68 32.45 19.82
N ILE A 792 -2.71 32.26 19.00
CA ILE A 792 -3.22 30.93 18.64
C ILE A 792 -2.18 30.13 17.86
N GLY A 793 -1.38 30.77 17.00
CA GLY A 793 -0.43 30.09 16.13
C GLY A 793 0.82 29.56 16.82
N LEU A 794 1.33 30.26 17.83
CA LEU A 794 2.44 29.77 18.66
C LEU A 794 1.96 28.80 19.74
N LEU A 795 0.76 29.00 20.31
CA LEU A 795 0.13 28.04 21.21
C LEU A 795 0.08 26.65 20.57
N MET A 796 -0.48 26.58 19.36
CA MET A 796 -0.66 25.37 18.56
C MET A 796 0.63 24.76 17.98
N VAL A 797 1.81 25.34 18.26
CA VAL A 797 3.13 24.83 17.78
C VAL A 797 4.11 24.57 18.93
N MET A 798 3.97 25.27 20.05
CA MET A 798 4.97 25.28 21.14
C MET A 798 4.46 24.69 22.47
N TYR A 799 3.16 24.40 22.57
CA TYR A 799 2.52 23.90 23.80
C TYR A 799 1.76 22.60 23.57
N ASP A 800 1.42 21.93 24.67
CA ASP A 800 0.42 20.86 24.69
C ASP A 800 -0.96 21.44 24.32
N THR A 801 -1.65 20.82 23.37
CA THR A 801 -3.05 21.18 23.04
C THR A 801 -3.88 19.91 23.03
N PRO A 802 -5.22 19.98 23.04
CA PRO A 802 -6.08 18.79 22.98
C PRO A 802 -5.86 17.89 21.76
N TYR A 803 -5.09 18.36 20.76
CA TYR A 803 -4.90 17.71 19.49
C TYR A 803 -3.55 16.95 19.44
N ASP A 804 -3.59 15.62 19.39
CA ASP A 804 -2.43 14.78 19.02
C ASP A 804 -2.70 14.12 17.65
N GLY A 805 -1.98 14.56 16.62
CA GLY A 805 -2.18 14.07 15.25
C GLY A 805 -1.77 12.61 15.05
N SER A 806 -0.99 12.03 15.97
CA SER A 806 -0.59 10.62 15.96
C SER A 806 -1.64 9.69 16.58
N ALA A 807 -2.66 10.25 17.24
CA ALA A 807 -3.77 9.54 17.86
C ALA A 807 -5.04 9.52 16.98
N ALA A 808 -6.12 8.95 17.52
CA ALA A 808 -7.47 9.14 17.00
C ALA A 808 -8.01 10.54 17.37
N GLU A 809 -9.13 10.93 16.77
CA GLU A 809 -9.82 12.18 17.12
C GLU A 809 -10.18 12.20 18.63
N PRO A 810 -9.73 13.21 19.41
CA PRO A 810 -9.85 13.21 20.88
C PRO A 810 -11.28 13.42 21.39
N PHE A 811 -12.11 14.11 20.60
CA PHE A 811 -13.54 14.34 20.86
C PHE A 811 -14.25 14.63 19.52
N PRO A 812 -15.54 14.24 19.35
CA PRO A 812 -16.21 14.34 18.05
C PRO A 812 -16.32 15.79 17.55
N GLY A 813 -15.62 16.13 16.47
CA GLY A 813 -15.56 17.47 15.89
C GLY A 813 -14.20 18.17 16.01
N ALA A 814 -13.22 17.61 16.75
CA ALA A 814 -11.87 18.14 16.79
C ALA A 814 -11.20 18.19 15.39
N THR A 815 -11.55 17.28 14.46
CA THR A 815 -11.12 17.36 13.06
C THR A 815 -11.70 18.61 12.36
N ALA A 816 -12.95 18.98 12.66
CA ALA A 816 -13.57 20.19 12.10
C ALA A 816 -12.99 21.48 12.70
N ASP A 817 -12.79 21.51 14.01
CA ASP A 817 -12.15 22.63 14.74
C ASP A 817 -10.70 22.85 14.23
N THR A 818 -9.90 21.79 14.09
CA THR A 818 -8.53 21.89 13.54
C THR A 818 -8.52 22.32 12.06
N TRP A 819 -9.48 21.88 11.24
CA TRP A 819 -9.65 22.40 9.88
C TRP A 819 -10.05 23.89 9.85
N ALA A 820 -10.85 24.36 10.81
CA ALA A 820 -11.19 25.78 10.92
C ALA A 820 -9.96 26.64 11.28
N ILE A 821 -9.05 26.14 12.12
CA ILE A 821 -7.75 26.78 12.37
C ILE A 821 -6.96 26.87 11.06
N ILE A 822 -6.73 25.75 10.37
CA ILE A 822 -5.88 25.72 9.17
C ILE A 822 -6.46 26.63 8.07
N ALA A 823 -7.78 26.66 7.89
CA ALA A 823 -8.44 27.48 6.87
C ALA A 823 -8.25 28.99 7.08
N GLU A 824 -8.29 29.48 8.32
CA GLU A 824 -8.04 30.89 8.60
C GLU A 824 -6.54 31.23 8.48
N PHE A 825 -5.65 30.32 8.85
CA PHE A 825 -4.20 30.44 8.56
C PHE A 825 -3.90 30.38 7.05
N GLU A 826 -4.69 29.66 6.25
CA GLU A 826 -4.59 29.61 4.79
C GLU A 826 -5.11 30.90 4.15
N ARG A 827 -6.18 31.51 4.68
CA ARG A 827 -6.63 32.85 4.28
C ARG A 827 -5.50 33.87 4.46
N VAL A 828 -4.94 33.98 5.67
CA VAL A 828 -3.83 34.90 5.96
C VAL A 828 -2.59 34.57 5.10
N PHE A 829 -2.35 33.29 4.80
CA PHE A 829 -1.25 32.88 3.93
C PHE A 829 -1.44 33.38 2.49
N PHE A 830 -2.66 33.37 1.95
CA PHE A 830 -2.95 33.94 0.63
C PHE A 830 -2.95 35.47 0.63
N ASP A 831 -3.30 36.13 1.74
CA ASP A 831 -3.19 37.58 1.88
C ASP A 831 -1.71 38.04 1.95
N TYR A 832 -0.85 37.34 2.70
CA TYR A 832 0.55 37.76 2.93
C TYR A 832 1.61 37.07 2.04
N ALA A 833 1.32 35.91 1.47
CA ALA A 833 2.20 35.10 0.62
C ALA A 833 3.65 35.00 1.16
N THR A 834 3.81 34.41 2.36
CA THR A 834 5.08 34.40 3.11
C THR A 834 6.18 33.52 2.49
N LEU A 835 5.80 32.56 1.65
CA LEU A 835 6.65 31.68 0.84
C LEU A 835 5.82 31.16 -0.35
N ILE A 836 6.46 30.59 -1.38
CA ILE A 836 5.75 30.10 -2.58
C ILE A 836 5.86 28.57 -2.70
N PRO A 837 4.83 27.81 -2.31
CA PRO A 837 4.73 26.36 -2.53
C PRO A 837 4.92 25.99 -3.99
N THR A 838 5.63 24.89 -4.25
CA THR A 838 5.86 24.35 -5.59
C THR A 838 5.37 22.91 -5.71
N VAL A 839 5.88 21.99 -4.88
CA VAL A 839 5.53 20.56 -4.88
C VAL A 839 5.56 19.94 -3.49
N THR A 840 4.81 18.87 -3.28
CA THR A 840 5.13 17.84 -2.28
C THR A 840 5.95 16.74 -2.96
N ARG A 841 7.02 16.29 -2.29
CA ARG A 841 7.94 15.31 -2.87
C ARG A 841 7.31 13.91 -2.89
N SER A 842 7.38 13.26 -4.06
CA SER A 842 6.83 11.93 -4.29
C SER A 842 7.58 11.20 -5.41
N SER A 843 7.69 9.88 -5.29
CA SER A 843 8.03 9.00 -6.42
C SER A 843 6.76 8.54 -7.15
N ALA A 844 6.90 8.02 -8.37
CA ALA A 844 5.80 7.40 -9.11
C ALA A 844 6.26 6.10 -9.78
N THR A 845 5.38 5.10 -9.78
CA THR A 845 5.60 3.77 -10.37
C THR A 845 4.42 3.41 -11.24
N VAL A 846 4.67 3.04 -12.49
CA VAL A 846 3.66 2.49 -13.40
C VAL A 846 3.68 0.97 -13.34
N TYR A 847 2.50 0.36 -13.27
CA TYR A 847 2.30 -1.08 -13.39
C TYR A 847 1.67 -1.42 -14.74
N ALA A 848 1.94 -2.63 -15.24
CA ALA A 848 1.31 -3.12 -16.47
C ALA A 848 -0.12 -3.59 -16.17
N ASP A 849 -1.02 -3.49 -17.17
CA ASP A 849 -2.46 -3.79 -17.05
C ASP A 849 -2.80 -5.22 -16.60
N ASN A 850 -1.81 -6.13 -16.57
CA ASN A 850 -1.98 -7.47 -16.02
C ASN A 850 -1.73 -7.58 -14.51
N VAL A 851 -1.12 -6.58 -13.88
CA VAL A 851 -0.93 -6.52 -12.42
C VAL A 851 -2.16 -5.90 -11.78
N VAL A 852 -2.91 -6.70 -11.04
CA VAL A 852 -4.00 -6.20 -10.19
C VAL A 852 -3.43 -5.87 -8.81
N ILE A 853 -3.76 -4.68 -8.30
CA ILE A 853 -3.48 -4.24 -6.94
C ILE A 853 -4.83 -4.02 -6.25
N THR A 854 -5.04 -4.59 -5.07
CA THR A 854 -6.35 -4.56 -4.40
C THR A 854 -6.49 -3.47 -3.34
N TRP A 855 -5.54 -2.53 -3.24
CA TRP A 855 -5.59 -1.42 -2.28
C TRP A 855 -5.60 -0.05 -3.02
N PRO A 856 -6.26 0.99 -2.47
CA PRO A 856 -6.48 2.28 -3.14
C PRO A 856 -5.20 3.01 -3.59
N ALA A 857 -4.26 3.20 -2.66
CA ALA A 857 -3.10 4.07 -2.83
C ALA A 857 -1.93 3.60 -1.96
N TYR A 858 -0.73 4.12 -2.21
CA TYR A 858 0.43 3.86 -1.35
C TYR A 858 0.17 4.36 0.08
N SER A 859 0.21 3.45 1.06
CA SER A 859 0.35 3.78 2.48
C SER A 859 1.59 3.07 3.04
N SER A 860 2.26 3.73 3.97
CA SER A 860 3.35 3.17 4.76
C SER A 860 2.91 1.96 5.61
N ALA A 861 1.62 1.89 5.99
CA ALA A 861 1.06 0.82 6.81
C ALA A 861 1.24 -0.59 6.21
N PHE A 862 1.16 -0.72 4.88
CA PHE A 862 1.34 -2.03 4.20
C PHE A 862 2.78 -2.30 3.76
N GLY A 863 3.64 -1.28 3.73
CA GLY A 863 5.07 -1.38 3.41
C GLY A 863 5.40 -2.37 2.28
N TRP A 864 6.09 -3.46 2.64
CA TRP A 864 6.45 -4.55 1.71
C TRP A 864 5.52 -5.79 1.81
N GLY A 865 4.56 -5.80 2.75
CA GLY A 865 3.48 -6.80 2.85
C GLY A 865 2.53 -6.81 1.63
N ALA A 866 2.61 -5.74 0.84
CA ALA A 866 2.18 -5.54 -0.54
C ALA A 866 2.25 -6.75 -1.52
N ALA A 867 2.86 -7.89 -1.20
CA ALA A 867 2.87 -9.09 -2.02
C ALA A 867 1.57 -9.92 -1.95
N ARG A 868 0.80 -9.84 -0.85
CA ARG A 868 -0.48 -10.59 -0.68
C ARG A 868 -1.64 -9.96 -1.44
N TYR A 869 -1.64 -8.63 -1.49
CA TYR A 869 -2.73 -7.81 -2.03
C TYR A 869 -2.46 -7.40 -3.50
N ARG A 870 -1.64 -8.20 -4.23
CA ARG A 870 -1.38 -8.06 -5.67
C ARG A 870 -1.32 -9.41 -6.38
N TYR A 871 -1.81 -9.49 -7.61
CA TYR A 871 -1.79 -10.72 -8.41
C TYR A 871 -1.72 -10.42 -9.93
N LEU A 872 -1.56 -11.46 -10.76
CA LEU A 872 -1.54 -11.32 -12.22
C LEU A 872 -2.85 -11.83 -12.83
N ASN A 873 -3.66 -10.97 -13.44
CA ASN A 873 -4.89 -11.40 -14.14
C ASN A 873 -4.61 -12.26 -15.40
N THR A 874 -3.35 -12.30 -15.86
CA THR A 874 -2.90 -13.18 -16.93
C THR A 874 -2.67 -14.62 -16.49
N ASP A 875 -2.49 -14.88 -15.19
CA ASP A 875 -2.27 -16.23 -14.69
C ASP A 875 -3.54 -17.09 -14.88
N PRO A 876 -3.46 -18.30 -15.48
CA PRO A 876 -4.59 -19.22 -15.62
C PRO A 876 -5.27 -19.64 -14.30
N ASP A 877 -4.65 -19.41 -13.14
CA ASP A 877 -5.30 -19.58 -11.84
C ASP A 877 -6.18 -18.37 -11.45
N PHE A 878 -5.82 -17.13 -11.83
CA PHE A 878 -6.55 -15.89 -11.50
C PHE A 878 -7.64 -15.49 -12.51
N GLN A 879 -7.82 -16.22 -13.64
CA GLN A 879 -8.79 -15.87 -14.69
C GLN A 879 -10.25 -16.29 -14.40
N GLU A 880 -11.19 -15.52 -14.97
CA GLU A 880 -12.65 -15.77 -14.91
C GLU A 880 -13.14 -16.83 -15.91
#